data_AF-A0A3A8K409-F1
#
_entry.id   AF-A0A3A8K409-F1
#
_cell.length_a   1.000
_cell.length_b   1.000
_cell.length_c   1.000
_cell.angle_alpha   90.00
_cell.angle_beta   90.00
_cell.angle_gamma   90.00
#
_symmetry.space_group_name_H-M   'P 1'
#
loop_
_entity.id
_entity.type
_entity.pdbx_description
1 polymer ?
#
loop_
_entity_poly.entity_id
_entity_poly.type
_entity_poly.pdbx_seq_one_letter_code
_entity_poly.pdbx_strand_id
1 'polypeptide(L)'
;MPSVPNTEAIQRISLKNREYAYIEDANRGVVLMEVGPRVLTLEAHLTLVAKERMVEVGAGSWCVVRNPVVRVDGQVALDDFGQARVAVGDREVRVGPKVFPLYPGEELEGDIVPEYVLGVSEALRLRALTAFMDASVPDAPRRREAGDEWLVRGPGRYVPGETVTVVSLEKARVLKETEYCVILNPVDRATGRVQEGRRKVVSGPDVFFLEPGEALEGDVRRKHVLSELQGLKLQALDDLSENEGGEPRARKAGDTWIVRGPRTYVPSEKVLIHREIAALSLGQGEGLYVRDLRSGKVSLVQGPCQFMPEAHQELHEKRLSPDAEALLGLTPSPPPAEAKDARAPRPTIATEKGDRTRAIVLRIEDNTAVLINDFETNHARVEFGPAKVMLRPYEDVTVLDLSGSTPKRPRQLKVLMLRLGPDFATDLFEVATRDHARLRIKLSYKWQFDVQGDPEKDKAIFRVNDFIGYVCENLASRIRQVAAENEFETFHKNASVLIRRTIFGMDDAGRARKDRLFSENQLRIIDIDIKDIAPVDEKTALKLREAIDTNIQIQLDASRQEAQAAAELKRIRSEEEKQLADIASHRKSEAERQSLIELQNRNHQLETLSRAKVEAEAQLERARVESEEALARAESDARASRIRSEAELERERLTTQVALDRQQRLNDLEVERQSRLAEVEATQFRQRVESLGGGENFVKAVAAQAQAAVVGGLDKVVFLPSGSNLNLFDAMQGLLGPGGQPRLSAHNAPKPPGDTSA
;
A
#
# COMPACT_ATOMS: atom_id res chain seq x y z
N MET A 1 87.17 -27.11 -124.80
CA MET A 1 85.99 -27.29 -125.68
C MET A 1 85.02 -28.21 -124.94
N PRO A 2 83.71 -27.89 -124.79
CA PRO A 2 82.95 -26.69 -125.20
C PRO A 2 82.49 -25.85 -123.96
N SER A 3 81.91 -24.64 -123.99
CA SER A 3 81.54 -23.63 -125.00
C SER A 3 81.18 -22.32 -124.26
N VAL A 4 81.65 -21.20 -124.80
CA VAL A 4 81.45 -19.78 -124.42
C VAL A 4 79.96 -19.37 -124.64
N PRO A 5 79.35 -18.45 -123.87
CA PRO A 5 79.54 -17.02 -124.08
C PRO A 5 79.82 -16.19 -122.82
N ASN A 6 80.95 -15.48 -122.87
CA ASN A 6 81.13 -14.20 -122.23
C ASN A 6 80.12 -13.26 -122.89
N THR A 7 79.08 -12.88 -122.16
CA THR A 7 78.29 -11.69 -122.47
C THR A 7 78.39 -10.85 -121.22
N GLU A 8 79.33 -9.90 -121.21
CA GLU A 8 79.30 -8.80 -120.25
C GLU A 8 77.98 -8.06 -120.49
N ALA A 9 76.94 -8.49 -119.77
CA ALA A 9 75.65 -7.86 -119.80
C ALA A 9 75.82 -6.49 -119.13
N ILE A 10 75.97 -5.45 -119.95
CA ILE A 10 75.90 -4.06 -119.50
C ILE A 10 74.57 -3.88 -118.78
N GLN A 11 74.60 -3.89 -117.45
CA GLN A 11 73.42 -3.83 -116.62
C GLN A 11 73.03 -2.35 -116.46
N ARG A 12 71.95 -1.95 -117.14
CA ARG A 12 71.41 -0.59 -117.03
C ARG A 12 70.46 -0.51 -115.84
N ILE A 13 70.74 0.38 -114.90
CA ILE A 13 69.94 0.57 -113.68
C ILE A 13 69.28 1.94 -113.74
N SER A 14 67.96 1.95 -113.64
CA SER A 14 67.18 3.18 -113.51
C SER A 14 66.85 3.42 -112.04
N LEU A 15 67.37 4.51 -111.47
CA LEU A 15 66.98 5.02 -110.17
C LEU A 15 65.87 6.05 -110.38
N LYS A 16 64.68 5.77 -109.83
CA LYS A 16 63.56 6.73 -109.85
C LYS A 16 63.80 7.81 -108.79
N ASN A 17 62.92 8.81 -108.77
CA ASN A 17 62.95 9.81 -107.71
C ASN A 17 62.78 9.14 -106.32
N ARG A 18 63.58 9.56 -105.33
CA ARG A 18 63.65 8.99 -103.97
C ARG A 18 64.11 7.53 -103.89
N GLU A 19 64.81 7.03 -104.90
CA GLU A 19 65.54 5.77 -104.85
C GLU A 19 67.04 6.04 -104.85
N TYR A 20 67.80 5.21 -104.16
CA TYR A 20 69.25 5.18 -104.22
C TYR A 20 69.74 3.74 -104.39
N ALA A 21 70.98 3.58 -104.87
CA ALA A 21 71.59 2.28 -104.99
C ALA A 21 73.05 2.30 -104.52
N TYR A 22 73.46 1.18 -103.95
CA TYR A 22 74.84 0.88 -103.59
C TYR A 22 75.50 0.17 -104.76
N ILE A 23 76.61 0.72 -105.24
CA ILE A 23 77.40 0.19 -106.36
C ILE A 23 78.81 -0.06 -105.84
N GLU A 24 79.25 -1.30 -105.88
CA GLU A 24 80.61 -1.68 -105.52
C GLU A 24 81.53 -1.51 -106.73
N ASP A 25 82.64 -0.79 -106.55
CA ASP A 25 83.70 -0.61 -107.53
C ASP A 25 84.85 -1.56 -107.20
N ALA A 26 84.98 -2.64 -107.99
CA ALA A 26 86.01 -3.67 -107.78
C ALA A 26 87.44 -3.16 -107.99
N ASN A 27 87.64 -2.06 -108.74
CA ASN A 27 88.97 -1.48 -108.95
C ASN A 27 89.42 -0.67 -107.75
N ARG A 28 88.49 -0.01 -107.06
CA ARG A 28 88.76 0.83 -105.89
C ARG A 28 88.51 0.13 -104.56
N GLY A 29 87.79 -1.00 -104.56
CA GLY A 29 87.40 -1.73 -103.36
C GLY A 29 86.42 -0.95 -102.48
N VAL A 30 85.66 0.00 -103.04
CA VAL A 30 84.74 0.88 -102.31
C VAL A 30 83.31 0.68 -102.76
N VAL A 31 82.36 0.91 -101.85
CA VAL A 31 80.93 0.97 -102.16
C VAL A 31 80.53 2.43 -102.31
N LEU A 32 80.12 2.81 -103.52
CA LEU A 32 79.59 4.13 -103.86
C LEU A 32 78.07 4.13 -103.71
N MET A 33 77.51 5.25 -103.28
CA MET A 33 76.07 5.47 -103.20
C MET A 33 75.65 6.47 -104.27
N GLU A 34 74.77 6.03 -105.16
CA GLU A 34 74.20 6.87 -106.21
C GLU A 34 72.73 7.17 -105.94
N VAL A 35 72.35 8.44 -106.11
CA VAL A 35 71.01 8.97 -105.80
C VAL A 35 70.25 9.26 -107.09
N GLY A 36 68.99 8.82 -107.15
CA GLY A 36 68.08 9.13 -108.25
C GLY A 36 67.52 10.58 -108.21
N PRO A 37 66.89 11.06 -109.30
CA PRO A 37 66.57 10.33 -110.52
C PRO A 37 67.75 10.33 -111.51
N ARG A 38 68.33 9.14 -111.75
CA ARG A 38 69.46 8.96 -112.67
C ARG A 38 69.41 7.57 -113.26
N VAL A 39 69.78 7.44 -114.53
CA VAL A 39 69.97 6.15 -115.17
C VAL A 39 71.46 5.89 -115.29
N LEU A 40 71.92 4.83 -114.64
CA LEU A 40 73.32 4.44 -114.57
C LEU A 40 73.53 3.22 -115.47
N THR A 41 74.66 3.21 -116.16
CA THR A 41 75.12 2.08 -116.95
C THR A 41 76.32 1.51 -116.22
N LEU A 42 76.21 0.30 -115.67
CA LEU A 42 77.33 -0.31 -114.94
C LEU A 42 78.37 -0.84 -115.93
N GLU A 43 79.62 -0.42 -115.72
CA GLU A 43 80.80 -0.96 -116.42
C GLU A 43 81.23 -2.29 -115.78
N ALA A 44 82.10 -3.05 -116.44
CA ALA A 44 82.46 -4.41 -116.01
C ALA A 44 83.06 -4.50 -114.58
N HIS A 45 83.60 -3.41 -114.06
CA HIS A 45 84.17 -3.32 -112.71
C HIS A 45 83.18 -2.80 -111.66
N LEU A 46 81.95 -2.45 -112.04
CA LEU A 46 80.91 -1.92 -111.15
C LEU A 46 79.80 -2.96 -110.96
N THR A 47 79.51 -3.32 -109.71
CA THR A 47 78.46 -4.29 -109.35
C THR A 47 77.36 -3.62 -108.52
N LEU A 48 76.09 -3.86 -108.88
CA LEU A 48 74.96 -3.42 -108.05
C LEU A 48 74.87 -4.30 -106.80
N VAL A 49 75.03 -3.70 -105.63
CA VAL A 49 74.88 -4.39 -104.35
C VAL A 49 73.41 -4.43 -103.96
N ALA A 50 72.76 -3.27 -103.84
CA ALA A 50 71.35 -3.16 -103.49
C ALA A 50 70.74 -1.86 -104.01
N LYS A 51 69.41 -1.89 -104.17
CA LYS A 51 68.59 -0.75 -104.59
C LYS A 51 67.47 -0.54 -103.56
N GLU A 52 67.41 0.64 -102.97
CA GLU A 52 66.51 0.95 -101.85
C GLU A 52 65.79 2.29 -102.04
N ARG A 53 64.74 2.52 -101.24
CA ARG A 53 64.04 3.81 -101.17
C ARG A 53 64.65 4.66 -100.08
N MET A 54 64.74 5.97 -100.32
CA MET A 54 65.16 6.93 -99.31
C MET A 54 64.27 6.88 -98.08
N VAL A 55 64.87 7.15 -96.92
CA VAL A 55 64.15 7.31 -95.66
C VAL A 55 63.38 8.63 -95.72
N GLU A 56 62.05 8.55 -95.58
CA GLU A 56 61.15 9.70 -95.64
C GLU A 56 60.65 10.04 -94.22
N VAL A 57 61.27 11.03 -93.59
CA VAL A 57 60.84 11.53 -92.27
C VAL A 57 59.85 12.67 -92.48
N GLY A 58 58.58 12.43 -92.13
CA GLY A 58 57.50 13.42 -92.22
C GLY A 58 57.68 14.60 -91.25
N ALA A 59 56.91 15.68 -91.46
CA ALA A 59 56.89 16.81 -90.54
C ALA A 59 56.33 16.37 -89.17
N GLY A 60 57.00 16.73 -88.07
CA GLY A 60 56.61 16.28 -86.73
C GLY A 60 57.00 14.83 -86.42
N SER A 61 57.97 14.27 -87.14
CA SER A 61 58.55 12.96 -86.87
C SER A 61 60.08 13.03 -86.90
N TRP A 62 60.72 12.07 -86.26
CA TRP A 62 62.17 11.97 -86.16
C TRP A 62 62.61 10.50 -86.20
N CYS A 63 63.87 10.28 -86.52
CA CYS A 63 64.49 8.95 -86.47
C CYS A 63 65.93 9.04 -85.99
N VAL A 64 66.49 7.91 -85.55
CA VAL A 64 67.90 7.78 -85.18
C VAL A 64 68.64 7.06 -86.29
N VAL A 65 69.77 7.61 -86.71
CA VAL A 65 70.70 6.96 -87.64
C VAL A 65 71.94 6.54 -86.88
N ARG A 66 72.26 5.24 -86.89
CA ARG A 66 73.50 4.69 -86.35
C ARG A 66 74.62 4.83 -87.36
N ASN A 67 75.82 5.05 -86.82
CA ASN A 67 77.02 5.26 -87.61
C ASN A 67 76.77 6.36 -88.63
N PRO A 68 76.49 7.62 -88.23
CA PRO A 68 76.20 8.68 -89.18
C PRO A 68 77.44 9.06 -90.00
N VAL A 69 77.26 9.54 -91.22
CA VAL A 69 78.37 10.07 -92.01
C VAL A 69 78.97 11.32 -91.40
N VAL A 70 80.29 11.41 -91.41
CA VAL A 70 81.02 12.60 -90.99
C VAL A 70 80.83 13.68 -92.04
N ARG A 71 80.34 14.86 -91.63
CA ARG A 71 80.14 16.01 -92.51
C ARG A 71 81.12 17.14 -92.17
N VAL A 72 81.75 17.70 -93.18
CA VAL A 72 82.59 18.91 -93.08
C VAL A 72 81.95 19.97 -93.97
N ASP A 73 81.62 21.14 -93.41
CA ASP A 73 80.92 22.23 -94.11
C ASP A 73 79.62 21.80 -94.84
N GLY A 74 78.90 20.83 -94.26
CA GLY A 74 77.65 20.30 -94.80
C GLY A 74 77.81 19.27 -95.92
N GLN A 75 79.02 19.00 -96.38
CA GLN A 75 79.35 17.96 -97.36
C GLN A 75 79.84 16.68 -96.66
N VAL A 76 79.53 15.52 -97.23
CA VAL A 76 79.99 14.24 -96.69
C VAL A 76 81.50 14.10 -96.89
N ALA A 77 82.22 13.87 -95.80
CA ALA A 77 83.65 13.60 -95.84
C ALA A 77 83.88 12.23 -96.50
N LEU A 78 84.75 12.20 -97.50
CA LEU A 78 85.19 10.98 -98.15
C LEU A 78 86.56 10.57 -97.60
N ASP A 79 86.85 9.27 -97.57
CA ASP A 79 88.19 8.75 -97.32
C ASP A 79 89.09 8.87 -98.58
N ASP A 80 90.36 8.47 -98.45
CA ASP A 80 91.35 8.53 -99.53
C ASP A 80 90.97 7.69 -100.77
N PHE A 81 90.01 6.77 -100.63
CA PHE A 81 89.51 5.87 -101.68
C PHE A 81 88.17 6.33 -102.28
N GLY A 82 87.59 7.41 -101.73
CA GLY A 82 86.32 7.99 -102.20
C GLY A 82 85.06 7.40 -101.56
N GLN A 83 85.19 6.59 -100.51
CA GLN A 83 84.07 6.07 -99.72
C GLN A 83 83.64 7.09 -98.65
N ALA A 84 82.33 7.14 -98.35
CA ALA A 84 81.81 8.01 -97.30
C ALA A 84 82.38 7.60 -95.94
N ARG A 85 82.99 8.56 -95.23
CA ARG A 85 83.52 8.33 -93.89
C ARG A 85 82.40 8.32 -92.88
N VAL A 86 82.34 7.25 -92.11
CA VAL A 86 81.29 7.02 -91.13
C VAL A 86 81.83 7.13 -89.70
N ALA A 87 81.08 7.76 -88.79
CA ALA A 87 81.38 7.82 -87.36
C ALA A 87 80.86 6.55 -86.66
N VAL A 88 81.65 5.46 -86.74
CA VAL A 88 81.26 4.15 -86.20
C VAL A 88 81.05 4.22 -84.68
N GLY A 89 79.87 3.81 -84.22
CA GLY A 89 79.47 3.81 -82.81
C GLY A 89 78.65 5.04 -82.37
N ASP A 90 78.64 6.10 -83.19
CA ASP A 90 77.87 7.31 -82.91
C ASP A 90 76.41 7.20 -83.41
N ARG A 91 75.57 8.11 -82.94
CA ARG A 91 74.13 8.18 -83.28
C ARG A 91 73.79 9.61 -83.66
N GLU A 92 73.01 9.79 -84.72
CA GLU A 92 72.51 11.09 -85.14
C GLU A 92 70.97 11.11 -85.12
N VAL A 93 70.39 12.13 -84.51
CA VAL A 93 68.94 12.36 -84.50
C VAL A 93 68.56 13.24 -85.70
N ARG A 94 67.77 12.70 -86.64
CA ARG A 94 67.29 13.43 -87.83
C ARG A 94 65.80 13.79 -87.67
N VAL A 95 65.50 15.08 -87.52
CA VAL A 95 64.13 15.63 -87.43
C VAL A 95 63.61 16.01 -88.81
N GLY A 96 62.36 15.64 -89.11
CA GLY A 96 61.69 15.95 -90.38
C GLY A 96 61.17 17.39 -90.48
N PRO A 97 60.65 17.82 -91.65
CA PRO A 97 60.51 17.04 -92.87
C PRO A 97 61.85 16.88 -93.62
N LYS A 98 62.34 15.65 -93.77
CA LYS A 98 63.60 15.34 -94.47
C LYS A 98 63.47 14.03 -95.24
N VAL A 99 64.04 14.01 -96.44
CA VAL A 99 64.19 12.80 -97.26
C VAL A 99 65.66 12.62 -97.55
N PHE A 100 66.23 11.49 -97.15
CA PHE A 100 67.67 11.25 -97.30
C PHE A 100 67.96 9.77 -97.64
N PRO A 101 69.02 9.49 -98.42
CA PRO A 101 69.54 8.14 -98.55
C PRO A 101 70.35 7.76 -97.31
N LEU A 102 70.47 6.47 -97.04
CA LEU A 102 71.48 5.96 -96.10
C LEU A 102 72.79 5.76 -96.86
N TYR A 103 73.89 6.24 -96.30
CA TYR A 103 75.21 6.00 -96.86
C TYR A 103 75.72 4.60 -96.48
N PRO A 104 76.69 4.02 -97.22
CA PRO A 104 77.25 2.72 -96.90
C PRO A 104 77.79 2.69 -95.46
N GLY A 105 77.20 1.86 -94.59
CA GLY A 105 77.53 1.77 -93.17
C GLY A 105 76.60 2.54 -92.22
N GLU A 106 75.78 3.47 -92.74
CA GLU A 106 74.67 4.05 -91.97
C GLU A 106 73.52 3.04 -91.85
N GLU A 107 72.94 2.95 -90.66
CA GLU A 107 71.77 2.10 -90.41
C GLU A 107 70.67 2.91 -89.73
N LEU A 108 69.41 2.74 -90.16
CA LEU A 108 68.27 3.32 -89.46
C LEU A 108 68.02 2.53 -88.16
N GLU A 109 68.18 3.18 -87.01
CA GLU A 109 67.90 2.57 -85.72
C GLU A 109 66.42 2.71 -85.38
N GLY A 110 65.67 1.62 -85.58
CA GLY A 110 64.25 1.52 -85.28
C GLY A 110 63.34 2.17 -86.32
N ASP A 111 62.08 2.38 -85.94
CA ASP A 111 61.08 3.01 -86.79
C ASP A 111 61.11 4.55 -86.68
N ILE A 112 60.52 5.24 -87.66
CA ILE A 112 60.30 6.69 -87.61
C ILE A 112 59.23 6.98 -86.55
N VAL A 113 59.58 7.78 -85.53
CA VAL A 113 58.73 8.07 -84.37
C VAL A 113 58.18 9.51 -84.47
N PRO A 114 56.91 9.77 -84.13
CA PRO A 114 56.43 11.14 -83.98
C PRO A 114 57.16 11.90 -82.86
N GLU A 115 57.22 13.23 -82.97
CA GLU A 115 57.70 14.09 -81.87
C GLU A 115 56.80 13.93 -80.63
N TYR A 116 57.39 14.03 -79.44
CA TYR A 116 56.59 14.02 -78.23
C TYR A 116 55.83 15.34 -78.09
N VAL A 117 54.51 15.28 -78.06
CA VAL A 117 53.65 16.43 -77.82
C VAL A 117 53.23 16.41 -76.36
N LEU A 118 53.72 17.37 -75.58
CA LEU A 118 53.44 17.47 -74.15
C LEU A 118 52.35 18.50 -73.89
N GLY A 119 51.28 18.06 -73.22
CA GLY A 119 50.26 18.95 -72.67
C GLY A 119 50.75 19.76 -71.45
N VAL A 120 49.91 20.68 -70.97
CA VAL A 120 50.23 21.54 -69.80
C VAL A 120 50.45 20.74 -68.51
N SER A 121 49.85 19.56 -68.40
CA SER A 121 49.95 18.67 -67.23
C SER A 121 50.80 17.42 -67.50
N GLU A 122 51.63 17.45 -68.54
CA GLU A 122 52.49 16.34 -68.92
C GLU A 122 53.95 16.77 -68.95
N ALA A 123 54.83 15.86 -68.54
CA ALA A 123 56.26 16.04 -68.56
C ALA A 123 56.96 14.75 -69.00
N LEU A 124 58.09 14.86 -69.68
CA LEU A 124 58.94 13.70 -69.97
C LEU A 124 60.02 13.60 -68.90
N ARG A 125 60.14 12.42 -68.31
CA ARG A 125 61.31 12.04 -67.52
C ARG A 125 62.41 11.59 -68.47
N LEU A 126 63.50 12.33 -68.46
CA LEU A 126 64.67 12.10 -69.28
C LEU A 126 65.82 11.58 -68.43
N ARG A 127 66.72 10.81 -69.05
CA ARG A 127 67.98 10.37 -68.47
C ARG A 127 69.14 10.69 -69.41
N ALA A 128 70.21 11.27 -68.87
CA ALA A 128 71.44 11.52 -69.61
C ALA A 128 72.19 10.20 -69.84
N LEU A 129 72.58 9.93 -71.09
CA LEU A 129 73.43 8.79 -71.46
C LEU A 129 74.91 9.11 -71.25
N THR A 130 75.30 10.34 -71.56
CA THR A 130 76.67 10.87 -71.42
C THR A 130 76.64 12.24 -70.76
N ALA A 131 77.78 12.71 -70.28
CA ALA A 131 77.86 14.04 -69.67
C ALA A 131 77.80 15.13 -70.76
N PHE A 132 76.91 16.10 -70.61
CA PHE A 132 76.76 17.21 -71.55
C PHE A 132 76.29 18.50 -70.86
N MET A 133 76.40 19.62 -71.55
CA MET A 133 75.85 20.90 -71.10
C MET A 133 74.44 21.05 -71.66
N ASP A 134 73.45 21.02 -70.77
CA ASP A 134 72.06 21.19 -71.17
C ASP A 134 71.75 22.66 -71.44
N ALA A 135 71.52 22.98 -72.71
CA ALA A 135 71.16 24.30 -73.19
C ALA A 135 69.63 24.49 -73.35
N SER A 136 68.81 23.51 -72.93
CA SER A 136 67.35 23.60 -73.02
C SER A 136 66.73 24.67 -72.10
N VAL A 137 67.49 25.15 -71.10
CA VAL A 137 67.10 26.27 -70.22
C VAL A 137 67.98 27.48 -70.56
N PRO A 138 67.46 28.50 -71.27
CA PRO A 138 68.25 29.61 -71.80
C PRO A 138 69.00 30.43 -70.74
N ASP A 139 68.46 30.53 -69.53
CA ASP A 139 68.98 31.41 -68.47
C ASP A 139 69.96 30.71 -67.51
N ALA A 140 70.10 29.39 -67.57
CA ALA A 140 70.98 28.63 -66.66
C ALA A 140 71.42 27.29 -67.29
N PRO A 141 72.49 27.28 -68.09
CA PRO A 141 73.01 26.04 -68.66
C PRO A 141 73.50 25.13 -67.54
N ARG A 142 72.89 23.95 -67.40
CA ARG A 142 73.21 22.99 -66.33
C ARG A 142 74.09 21.87 -66.91
N ARG A 143 75.23 21.63 -66.27
CA ARG A 143 76.05 20.46 -66.57
C ARG A 143 75.32 19.22 -66.05
N ARG A 144 75.03 18.27 -66.93
CA ARG A 144 74.43 16.98 -66.60
C ARG A 144 75.49 15.90 -66.68
N GLU A 145 75.52 15.02 -65.69
CA GLU A 145 76.38 13.85 -65.67
C GLU A 145 75.64 12.63 -66.23
N ALA A 146 76.38 11.61 -66.66
CA ALA A 146 75.78 10.38 -67.16
C ALA A 146 74.93 9.72 -66.06
N GLY A 147 73.69 9.39 -66.37
CA GLY A 147 72.71 8.84 -65.43
C GLY A 147 71.81 9.87 -64.75
N ASP A 148 72.10 11.18 -64.86
CA ASP A 148 71.22 12.22 -64.30
C ASP A 148 69.82 12.15 -64.91
N GLU A 149 68.80 12.33 -64.08
CA GLU A 149 67.40 12.35 -64.50
C GLU A 149 66.73 13.70 -64.21
N TRP A 150 65.87 14.15 -65.12
CA TRP A 150 65.11 15.40 -64.96
C TRP A 150 63.81 15.37 -65.74
N LEU A 151 62.95 16.35 -65.46
CA LEU A 151 61.69 16.53 -66.16
C LEU A 151 61.76 17.66 -67.18
N VAL A 152 61.29 17.39 -68.41
CA VAL A 152 60.95 18.41 -69.40
C VAL A 152 59.44 18.59 -69.38
N ARG A 153 58.98 19.77 -68.95
CA ARG A 153 57.56 20.08 -68.74
C ARG A 153 56.96 20.69 -70.00
N GLY A 154 55.71 20.34 -70.31
CA GLY A 154 54.94 21.02 -71.35
C GLY A 154 54.47 22.42 -70.92
N PRO A 155 53.74 23.13 -71.79
CA PRO A 155 53.33 22.70 -73.13
C PRO A 155 54.45 22.86 -74.16
N GLY A 156 54.63 21.87 -75.03
CA GLY A 156 55.66 21.94 -76.07
C GLY A 156 55.84 20.65 -76.84
N ARG A 157 56.60 20.73 -77.94
CA ARG A 157 57.09 19.55 -78.66
C ARG A 157 58.51 19.26 -78.23
N TYR A 158 58.83 17.99 -78.02
CA TYR A 158 60.15 17.57 -77.60
C TYR A 158 60.68 16.45 -78.48
N VAL A 159 61.93 16.61 -78.92
CA VAL A 159 62.72 15.57 -79.58
C VAL A 159 63.94 15.30 -78.71
N PRO A 160 64.14 14.04 -78.25
CA PRO A 160 65.34 13.66 -77.51
C PRO A 160 66.59 13.85 -78.38
N GLY A 161 67.64 14.47 -77.83
CA GLY A 161 68.95 14.52 -78.46
C GLY A 161 69.71 13.19 -78.35
N GLU A 162 70.83 13.06 -79.05
CA GLU A 162 71.67 11.84 -79.08
C GLU A 162 72.20 11.42 -77.69
N THR A 163 72.39 12.37 -76.78
CA THR A 163 72.94 12.16 -75.44
C THR A 163 71.86 11.87 -74.38
N VAL A 164 70.58 11.81 -74.76
CA VAL A 164 69.45 11.74 -73.84
C VAL A 164 68.49 10.63 -74.24
N THR A 165 67.98 9.89 -73.25
CA THR A 165 66.92 8.91 -73.45
C THR A 165 65.66 9.28 -72.68
N VAL A 166 64.49 8.91 -73.22
CA VAL A 166 63.20 9.09 -72.56
C VAL A 166 62.92 7.88 -71.69
N VAL A 167 62.69 8.12 -70.39
CA VAL A 167 62.40 7.07 -69.41
C VAL A 167 60.90 6.82 -69.31
N SER A 168 60.12 7.89 -69.10
CA SER A 168 58.66 7.80 -68.91
C SER A 168 57.96 9.13 -69.20
N LEU A 169 56.65 9.05 -69.49
CA LEU A 169 55.74 10.19 -69.51
C LEU A 169 55.11 10.34 -68.12
N GLU A 170 55.37 11.46 -67.46
CA GLU A 170 54.86 11.79 -66.13
C GLU A 170 53.70 12.78 -66.22
N LYS A 171 52.67 12.56 -65.40
CA LYS A 171 51.52 13.46 -65.30
C LYS A 171 51.60 14.29 -64.03
N ALA A 172 51.22 15.58 -64.14
CA ALA A 172 51.11 16.45 -63.00
C ALA A 172 50.08 15.90 -62.00
N ARG A 173 50.41 15.96 -60.71
CA ARG A 173 49.49 15.66 -59.62
C ARG A 173 48.71 16.93 -59.31
N VAL A 174 47.38 16.79 -59.26
CA VAL A 174 46.47 17.89 -58.94
C VAL A 174 45.97 17.70 -57.50
N LEU A 175 46.27 18.67 -56.63
CA LEU A 175 45.73 18.75 -55.28
C LEU A 175 44.54 19.72 -55.27
N LYS A 176 43.41 19.26 -54.76
CA LYS A 176 42.24 20.13 -54.53
C LYS A 176 42.45 21.01 -53.30
N GLU A 177 41.62 22.04 -53.14
CA GLU A 177 41.66 22.94 -51.98
C GLU A 177 41.51 22.23 -50.63
N THR A 178 40.83 21.08 -50.60
CA THR A 178 40.63 20.27 -49.37
C THR A 178 41.69 19.19 -49.18
N GLU A 179 42.74 19.16 -50.00
CA GLU A 179 43.73 18.07 -50.02
C GLU A 179 45.15 18.58 -49.74
N TYR A 180 45.98 17.70 -49.19
CA TYR A 180 47.40 17.92 -48.98
C TYR A 180 48.15 16.59 -49.14
N CYS A 181 49.43 16.64 -49.46
CA CYS A 181 50.28 15.45 -49.47
C CYS A 181 51.64 15.76 -48.86
N VAL A 182 52.37 14.71 -48.49
CA VAL A 182 53.74 14.82 -47.98
C VAL A 182 54.67 14.15 -48.99
N ILE A 183 55.68 14.90 -49.42
CA ILE A 183 56.73 14.45 -50.33
C ILE A 183 57.95 14.08 -49.50
N LEU A 184 58.43 12.85 -49.68
CA LEU A 184 59.69 12.34 -49.13
C LEU A 184 60.82 12.68 -50.08
N ASN A 185 61.98 12.98 -49.50
CA ASN A 185 63.22 13.29 -50.21
C ASN A 185 63.09 14.47 -51.19
N PRO A 186 62.56 15.63 -50.76
CA PRO A 186 62.33 16.76 -51.66
C PRO A 186 63.62 17.23 -52.31
N VAL A 187 63.58 17.45 -53.62
CA VAL A 187 64.74 17.98 -54.35
C VAL A 187 64.83 19.48 -54.11
N ASP A 188 66.00 19.94 -53.67
CA ASP A 188 66.27 21.36 -53.59
C ASP A 188 66.38 21.94 -55.01
N ARG A 189 65.53 22.91 -55.35
CA ARG A 189 65.49 23.50 -56.70
C ARG A 189 66.75 24.29 -57.05
N ALA A 190 67.46 24.81 -56.04
CA ALA A 190 68.67 25.60 -56.26
C ALA A 190 69.89 24.72 -56.55
N THR A 191 70.05 23.63 -55.79
CA THR A 191 71.20 22.72 -55.90
C THR A 191 70.93 21.50 -56.78
N GLY A 192 69.65 21.19 -57.03
CA GLY A 192 69.21 20.03 -57.78
C GLY A 192 69.54 18.70 -57.10
N ARG A 193 69.82 18.71 -55.80
CA ARG A 193 70.15 17.53 -55.00
C ARG A 193 68.94 17.05 -54.20
N VAL A 194 68.80 15.74 -54.11
CA VAL A 194 67.79 15.06 -53.30
C VAL A 194 68.13 15.21 -51.82
N GLN A 195 67.20 15.72 -51.02
CA GLN A 195 67.38 15.83 -49.57
C GLN A 195 66.87 14.57 -48.87
N GLU A 196 67.68 13.53 -48.84
CA GLU A 196 67.31 12.24 -48.24
C GLU A 196 66.85 12.38 -46.78
N GLY A 197 65.76 11.69 -46.44
CA GLY A 197 65.18 11.66 -45.09
C GLY A 197 64.37 12.91 -44.71
N ARG A 198 64.34 13.95 -45.56
CA ARG A 198 63.47 15.12 -45.34
C ARG A 198 62.07 14.90 -45.88
N ARG A 199 61.11 15.62 -45.30
CA ARG A 199 59.71 15.63 -45.70
C ARG A 199 59.30 17.05 -46.07
N LYS A 200 58.49 17.19 -47.11
CA LYS A 200 57.92 18.46 -47.54
C LYS A 200 56.41 18.34 -47.64
N VAL A 201 55.67 19.21 -46.97
CA VAL A 201 54.20 19.21 -47.02
C VAL A 201 53.73 20.17 -48.12
N VAL A 202 52.93 19.67 -49.05
CA VAL A 202 52.31 20.47 -50.11
C VAL A 202 50.80 20.49 -49.88
N SER A 203 50.25 21.70 -49.77
CA SER A 203 48.83 21.95 -49.49
C SER A 203 48.16 22.53 -50.73
N GLY A 204 47.01 21.98 -51.12
CA GLY A 204 46.27 22.47 -52.29
C GLY A 204 45.55 23.80 -52.05
N PRO A 205 45.02 24.45 -53.11
CA PRO A 205 45.05 23.99 -54.50
C PRO A 205 46.43 24.18 -55.14
N ASP A 206 47.03 23.09 -55.64
CA ASP A 206 48.34 23.14 -56.29
C ASP A 206 48.44 22.04 -57.37
N VAL A 207 49.21 22.32 -58.42
CA VAL A 207 49.48 21.39 -59.52
C VAL A 207 50.98 21.27 -59.65
N PHE A 208 51.51 20.09 -59.31
CA PHE A 208 52.94 19.87 -59.25
C PHE A 208 53.35 18.55 -59.87
N PHE A 209 54.63 18.45 -60.24
CA PHE A 209 55.27 17.22 -60.68
C PHE A 209 56.17 16.73 -59.56
N LEU A 210 56.26 15.41 -59.39
CA LEU A 210 57.25 14.79 -58.51
C LEU A 210 58.58 14.78 -59.25
N GLU A 211 59.59 15.43 -58.69
CA GLU A 211 60.93 15.41 -59.28
C GLU A 211 61.54 13.99 -59.19
N PRO A 212 62.46 13.60 -60.08
CA PRO A 212 63.13 12.31 -60.00
C PRO A 212 63.87 12.16 -58.66
N GLY A 213 63.49 11.14 -57.89
CA GLY A 213 63.99 10.89 -56.52
C GLY A 213 63.02 11.31 -55.41
N GLU A 214 62.00 12.11 -55.72
CA GLU A 214 60.89 12.40 -54.81
C GLU A 214 59.90 11.23 -54.81
N ALA A 215 59.36 10.91 -53.63
CA ALA A 215 58.30 9.93 -53.46
C ALA A 215 57.19 10.52 -52.60
N LEU A 216 55.94 10.09 -52.80
CA LEU A 216 54.85 10.47 -51.90
C LEU A 216 54.86 9.57 -50.65
N GLU A 217 54.67 10.18 -49.48
CA GLU A 217 54.46 9.47 -48.23
C GLU A 217 53.01 8.93 -48.17
N GLY A 218 52.78 7.83 -48.89
CA GLY A 218 51.46 7.24 -49.10
C GLY A 218 50.63 8.03 -50.13
N ASP A 219 49.33 8.11 -49.90
CA ASP A 219 48.38 8.78 -50.80
C ASP A 219 48.11 10.25 -50.41
N VAL A 220 47.46 10.97 -51.32
CA VAL A 220 46.92 12.32 -51.07
C VAL A 220 45.91 12.26 -49.92
N ARG A 221 46.09 13.12 -48.92
CA ARG A 221 45.27 13.18 -47.71
C ARG A 221 44.33 14.37 -47.75
N ARG A 222 43.22 14.29 -47.02
CA ARG A 222 42.29 15.43 -46.86
C ARG A 222 42.74 16.30 -45.69
N LYS A 223 42.66 17.62 -45.85
CA LYS A 223 42.91 18.58 -44.78
C LYS A 223 41.95 18.32 -43.62
N HIS A 224 42.41 18.44 -42.38
CA HIS A 224 41.57 18.21 -41.22
C HIS A 224 40.70 19.43 -40.96
N VAL A 225 39.40 19.30 -41.25
CA VAL A 225 38.41 20.34 -40.97
C VAL A 225 37.90 20.11 -39.56
N LEU A 226 38.34 20.95 -38.61
CA LEU A 226 37.95 20.84 -37.20
C LEU A 226 36.75 21.74 -36.94
N SER A 227 35.68 21.14 -36.42
CA SER A 227 34.55 21.88 -35.82
C SER A 227 34.90 22.43 -34.43
N GLU A 228 34.04 23.27 -33.86
CA GLU A 228 34.22 23.81 -32.49
C GLU A 228 34.37 22.72 -31.41
N LEU A 229 33.76 21.55 -31.64
CA LEU A 229 33.80 20.40 -30.72
C LEU A 229 34.90 19.41 -31.05
N GLN A 230 35.77 19.70 -32.01
CA GLN A 230 36.83 18.80 -32.43
C GLN A 230 38.20 19.47 -32.28
N GLY A 231 39.18 18.65 -31.96
CA GLY A 231 40.56 19.04 -31.89
C GLY A 231 41.50 17.92 -32.31
N LEU A 232 42.76 18.26 -32.55
CA LEU A 232 43.81 17.31 -32.88
C LEU A 232 44.87 17.36 -31.80
N LYS A 233 45.25 16.20 -31.27
CA LYS A 233 46.46 16.06 -30.45
C LYS A 233 47.65 15.91 -31.39
N LEU A 234 48.58 16.84 -31.27
CA LEU A 234 49.79 16.91 -32.08
C LEU A 234 51.02 16.59 -31.23
N GLN A 235 52.07 16.12 -31.89
CA GLN A 235 53.39 15.87 -31.32
C GLN A 235 54.46 16.49 -32.23
N ALA A 236 55.40 17.21 -31.63
CA ALA A 236 56.56 17.74 -32.35
C ALA A 236 57.56 16.61 -32.60
N LEU A 237 57.99 16.46 -33.85
CA LEU A 237 59.07 15.54 -34.23
C LEU A 237 60.45 16.18 -34.01
N ASP A 238 60.57 17.46 -34.32
CA ASP A 238 61.78 18.27 -34.18
C ASP A 238 61.48 19.60 -33.49
N ASP A 239 62.53 20.30 -33.07
CA ASP A 239 62.43 21.66 -32.54
C ASP A 239 61.78 22.60 -33.55
N LEU A 240 60.74 23.26 -33.07
CA LEU A 240 59.69 23.88 -33.86
C LEU A 240 59.30 25.20 -33.20
N SER A 241 59.31 26.29 -33.96
CA SER A 241 58.69 27.56 -33.55
C SER A 241 57.46 27.78 -34.40
N GLU A 242 56.27 27.62 -33.80
CA GLU A 242 55.00 27.91 -34.48
C GLU A 242 54.43 29.22 -34.00
N ASN A 243 53.96 30.03 -34.96
CA ASN A 243 53.05 31.14 -34.72
C ASN A 243 51.61 30.63 -34.80
N GLU A 244 51.09 30.11 -33.68
CA GLU A 244 49.65 29.85 -33.55
C GLU A 244 48.97 31.06 -32.89
N GLY A 245 48.14 31.78 -33.65
CA GLY A 245 47.28 32.84 -33.08
C GLY A 245 47.98 34.15 -32.71
N GLY A 246 49.21 34.39 -33.18
CA GLY A 246 49.93 35.66 -33.01
C GLY A 246 51.06 35.64 -31.97
N GLU A 247 51.22 34.57 -31.20
CA GLU A 247 52.36 34.40 -30.28
C GLU A 247 53.30 33.27 -30.74
N PRO A 248 54.61 33.52 -30.93
CA PRO A 248 55.57 32.48 -31.26
C PRO A 248 55.80 31.59 -30.04
N ARG A 249 55.39 30.31 -30.14
CA ARG A 249 55.68 29.30 -29.11
C ARG A 249 56.76 28.36 -29.62
N ALA A 250 57.91 28.38 -28.96
CA ALA A 250 58.96 27.40 -29.16
C ALA A 250 58.56 26.07 -28.49
N ARG A 251 58.53 25.01 -29.27
CA ARG A 251 58.22 23.63 -28.85
C ARG A 251 59.45 22.78 -29.11
N LYS A 252 59.80 21.91 -28.16
CA LYS A 252 60.90 20.96 -28.30
C LYS A 252 60.42 19.68 -28.96
N ALA A 253 61.34 18.93 -29.54
CA ALA A 253 61.07 17.57 -30.01
C ALA A 253 60.40 16.73 -28.90
N GLY A 254 59.27 16.08 -29.22
CA GLY A 254 58.47 15.27 -28.30
C GLY A 254 57.34 16.01 -27.56
N ASP A 255 57.30 17.34 -27.59
CA ASP A 255 56.22 18.11 -26.95
C ASP A 255 54.87 17.81 -27.59
N THR A 256 53.82 17.68 -26.76
CA THR A 256 52.45 17.43 -27.24
C THR A 256 51.50 18.57 -26.89
N TRP A 257 50.58 18.88 -27.80
CA TRP A 257 49.57 19.92 -27.63
C TRP A 257 48.29 19.61 -28.38
N ILE A 258 47.28 20.46 -28.22
CA ILE A 258 45.99 20.31 -28.89
C ILE A 258 45.69 21.55 -29.71
N VAL A 259 45.27 21.33 -30.95
CA VAL A 259 44.72 22.34 -31.85
C VAL A 259 43.20 22.21 -31.83
N ARG A 260 42.49 23.27 -31.44
CA ARG A 260 41.03 23.31 -31.37
C ARG A 260 40.44 23.96 -32.62
N GLY A 261 39.29 23.48 -33.09
CA GLY A 261 38.50 24.16 -34.10
C GLY A 261 37.83 25.44 -33.57
N PRO A 262 37.12 26.20 -34.42
CA PRO A 262 36.83 25.90 -35.81
C PRO A 262 37.97 26.37 -36.74
N ARG A 263 38.72 25.44 -37.34
CA ARG A 263 39.79 25.77 -38.31
C ARG A 263 40.12 24.57 -39.19
N THR A 264 40.62 24.83 -40.38
CA THR A 264 41.24 23.80 -41.23
C THR A 264 42.71 23.69 -40.85
N TYR A 265 43.15 22.50 -40.46
CA TYR A 265 44.52 22.24 -40.04
C TYR A 265 45.25 21.34 -41.06
N VAL A 266 46.46 21.75 -41.41
CA VAL A 266 47.41 20.97 -42.22
C VAL A 266 48.68 20.81 -41.39
N PRO A 267 49.14 19.57 -41.12
CA PRO A 267 50.34 19.37 -40.32
C PRO A 267 51.58 19.91 -41.04
N SER A 268 52.46 20.58 -40.28
CA SER A 268 53.77 21.02 -40.77
C SER A 268 54.75 19.84 -40.90
N GLU A 269 55.86 20.04 -41.61
CA GLU A 269 56.90 19.03 -41.87
C GLU A 269 57.45 18.39 -40.59
N LYS A 270 57.42 19.13 -39.47
CA LYS A 270 57.94 18.71 -38.16
C LYS A 270 56.86 18.24 -37.18
N VAL A 271 55.61 18.12 -37.62
CA VAL A 271 54.49 17.82 -36.73
C VAL A 271 53.84 16.49 -37.12
N LEU A 272 53.56 15.68 -36.11
CA LEU A 272 52.81 14.43 -36.25
C LEU A 272 51.44 14.57 -35.57
N ILE A 273 50.38 14.16 -36.27
CA ILE A 273 49.04 14.05 -35.69
C ILE A 273 48.99 12.72 -34.92
N HIS A 274 48.84 12.80 -33.60
CA HIS A 274 48.82 11.63 -32.72
C HIS A 274 47.41 11.02 -32.62
N ARG A 275 46.38 11.85 -32.40
CA ARG A 275 44.97 11.40 -32.39
C ARG A 275 44.00 12.57 -32.58
N GLU A 276 42.79 12.27 -33.04
CA GLU A 276 41.65 13.20 -33.02
C GLU A 276 40.99 13.17 -31.63
N ILE A 277 40.57 14.33 -31.14
CA ILE A 277 39.92 14.51 -29.84
C ILE A 277 38.58 15.21 -30.07
N ALA A 278 37.52 14.71 -29.45
CA ALA A 278 36.22 15.37 -29.41
C ALA A 278 35.98 15.98 -28.02
N ALA A 279 35.30 17.12 -27.99
CA ALA A 279 34.77 17.71 -26.77
C ALA A 279 33.64 16.82 -26.22
N LEU A 280 33.72 16.53 -24.93
CA LEU A 280 32.72 15.77 -24.21
C LEU A 280 31.69 16.73 -23.64
N SER A 281 30.43 16.56 -24.03
CA SER A 281 29.32 17.36 -23.49
C SER A 281 28.87 16.77 -22.17
N LEU A 282 28.92 17.56 -21.10
CA LEU A 282 28.44 17.20 -19.77
C LEU A 282 27.13 17.92 -19.48
N GLY A 283 26.09 17.15 -19.18
CA GLY A 283 24.81 17.68 -18.74
C GLY A 283 24.79 18.10 -17.27
N GLN A 284 23.64 18.61 -16.81
CA GLN A 284 23.44 18.93 -15.39
C GLN A 284 23.41 17.63 -14.57
N GLY A 285 24.28 17.53 -13.57
CA GLY A 285 24.35 16.34 -12.75
C GLY A 285 25.16 15.19 -13.37
N GLU A 286 26.01 15.49 -14.36
CA GLU A 286 27.07 14.62 -14.89
C GLU A 286 28.45 15.23 -14.61
N GLY A 287 29.49 14.40 -14.61
CA GLY A 287 30.87 14.85 -14.48
C GLY A 287 31.85 13.83 -15.06
N LEU A 288 33.12 14.22 -15.16
CA LEU A 288 34.22 13.38 -15.63
C LEU A 288 35.38 13.43 -14.65
N TYR A 289 36.05 12.29 -14.48
CA TYR A 289 37.32 12.24 -13.79
C TYR A 289 38.45 12.49 -14.78
N VAL A 290 39.27 13.49 -14.48
CA VAL A 290 40.37 13.92 -15.33
C VAL A 290 41.65 13.86 -14.52
N ARG A 291 42.62 13.08 -15.00
CA ARG A 291 43.96 12.99 -14.44
C ARG A 291 44.90 13.90 -15.20
N ASP A 292 45.61 14.74 -14.48
CA ASP A 292 46.75 15.48 -15.01
C ASP A 292 47.99 14.58 -14.99
N LEU A 293 48.63 14.39 -16.13
CA LEU A 293 49.83 13.59 -16.34
C LEU A 293 51.10 14.25 -15.75
N ARG A 294 51.09 15.58 -15.53
CA ARG A 294 52.23 16.30 -14.94
C ARG A 294 52.25 16.17 -13.43
N SER A 295 51.10 16.39 -12.80
CA SER A 295 50.95 16.35 -11.34
C SER A 295 50.52 14.98 -10.81
N GLY A 296 49.98 14.12 -11.67
CA GLY A 296 49.34 12.87 -11.28
C GLY A 296 47.98 13.03 -10.58
N LYS A 297 47.56 14.28 -10.30
CA LYS A 297 46.34 14.59 -9.55
C LYS A 297 45.10 14.32 -10.41
N VAL A 298 44.13 13.63 -9.82
CA VAL A 298 42.82 13.40 -10.43
C VAL A 298 41.85 14.46 -9.91
N SER A 299 41.11 15.07 -10.82
CA SER A 299 40.12 16.11 -10.55
C SER A 299 38.76 15.70 -11.12
N LEU A 300 37.69 16.24 -10.53
CA LEU A 300 36.32 16.05 -11.01
C LEU A 300 35.88 17.31 -11.76
N VAL A 301 35.57 17.18 -13.04
CA VAL A 301 34.98 18.25 -13.85
C VAL A 301 33.46 18.04 -13.86
N GLN A 302 32.70 19.04 -13.38
CA GLN A 302 31.24 18.98 -13.28
C GLN A 302 30.58 19.74 -14.44
N GLY A 303 29.47 19.19 -14.96
CA GLY A 303 28.62 19.90 -15.93
C GLY A 303 27.74 20.99 -15.29
N PRO A 304 27.04 21.81 -16.08
CA PRO A 304 26.95 21.72 -17.54
C PRO A 304 28.12 22.46 -18.23
N CYS A 305 28.96 21.73 -18.96
CA CYS A 305 30.03 22.32 -19.76
C CYS A 305 30.45 21.39 -20.90
N GLN A 306 31.09 21.95 -21.92
CA GLN A 306 31.79 21.17 -22.94
C GLN A 306 33.25 21.07 -22.53
N PHE A 307 33.67 19.87 -22.17
CA PHE A 307 35.01 19.61 -21.68
C PHE A 307 35.85 18.91 -22.75
N MET A 308 36.97 19.53 -23.13
CA MET A 308 37.97 18.92 -24.01
C MET A 308 39.26 18.72 -23.19
N PRO A 309 39.70 17.46 -22.97
CA PRO A 309 40.94 17.20 -22.25
C PRO A 309 42.13 17.92 -22.89
N GLU A 310 43.00 18.52 -22.09
CA GLU A 310 44.26 19.09 -22.57
C GLU A 310 45.31 18.00 -22.91
N ALA A 311 46.43 18.38 -23.54
CA ALA A 311 47.45 17.40 -23.95
C ALA A 311 48.07 16.63 -22.77
N HIS A 312 48.14 17.29 -21.60
CA HIS A 312 48.62 16.74 -20.35
C HIS A 312 47.49 16.12 -19.51
N GLN A 313 46.27 16.07 -20.00
CA GLN A 313 45.14 15.50 -19.27
C GLN A 313 44.63 14.24 -19.96
N GLU A 314 44.19 13.29 -19.15
CA GLU A 314 43.53 12.07 -19.63
C GLU A 314 42.30 11.76 -18.78
N LEU A 315 41.36 11.02 -19.36
CA LEU A 315 40.21 10.52 -18.62
C LEU A 315 40.67 9.41 -17.67
N HIS A 316 40.25 9.49 -16.42
CA HIS A 316 40.61 8.52 -15.39
C HIS A 316 39.43 7.63 -15.05
N GLU A 317 39.65 6.33 -14.98
CA GLU A 317 38.64 5.39 -14.50
C GLU A 317 38.67 5.31 -12.98
N LYS A 318 37.54 5.62 -12.33
CA LYS A 318 37.40 5.42 -10.89
C LYS A 318 36.74 4.05 -10.63
N ARG A 319 37.30 3.29 -9.69
CA ARG A 319 36.73 2.03 -9.18
C ARG A 319 36.42 2.15 -7.71
N LEU A 320 35.28 1.62 -7.29
CA LEU A 320 34.90 1.55 -5.88
C LEU A 320 35.17 0.13 -5.36
N SER A 321 34.93 -0.09 -4.07
CA SER A 321 34.98 -1.46 -3.53
C SER A 321 33.99 -2.39 -4.28
N PRO A 322 34.32 -3.68 -4.49
CA PRO A 322 33.47 -4.60 -5.24
C PRO A 322 32.04 -4.70 -4.70
N ASP A 323 31.89 -4.61 -3.37
CA ASP A 323 30.60 -4.60 -2.69
C ASP A 323 29.81 -3.30 -2.97
N ALA A 324 30.47 -2.14 -2.99
CA ALA A 324 29.82 -0.87 -3.33
C ALA A 324 29.40 -0.85 -4.81
N GLU A 325 30.23 -1.33 -5.72
CA GLU A 325 29.89 -1.43 -7.16
C GLU A 325 28.68 -2.35 -7.39
N ALA A 326 28.61 -3.48 -6.68
CA ALA A 326 27.46 -4.39 -6.74
C ALA A 326 26.17 -3.74 -6.20
N LEU A 327 26.25 -3.02 -5.07
CA LEU A 327 25.10 -2.34 -4.48
C LEU A 327 24.62 -1.13 -5.30
N LEU A 328 25.52 -0.49 -6.05
CA LEU A 328 25.22 0.59 -6.99
C LEU A 328 24.75 0.09 -8.37
N GLY A 329 24.76 -1.23 -8.61
CA GLY A 329 24.38 -1.82 -9.90
C GLY A 329 25.38 -1.53 -11.03
N LEU A 330 26.62 -1.16 -10.69
CA LEU A 330 27.70 -0.89 -11.65
C LEU A 330 28.34 -2.18 -12.19
N THR A 331 28.13 -3.31 -11.53
CA THR A 331 28.47 -4.65 -12.01
C THR A 331 27.20 -5.39 -12.46
N PRO A 332 27.27 -6.20 -13.54
CA PRO A 332 26.14 -7.02 -13.94
C PRO A 332 25.79 -7.98 -12.80
N SER A 333 24.51 -8.00 -12.43
CA SER A 333 23.98 -8.99 -11.49
C SER A 333 24.41 -10.39 -11.94
N PRO A 334 24.94 -11.24 -11.05
CA PRO A 334 25.01 -12.66 -11.35
C PRO A 334 23.58 -13.15 -11.68
N PRO A 335 23.43 -14.14 -12.60
CA PRO A 335 22.12 -14.69 -12.91
C PRO A 335 21.46 -15.20 -11.63
N PRO A 336 20.14 -15.02 -11.46
CA PRO A 336 19.47 -15.33 -10.21
C PRO A 336 19.52 -16.84 -9.95
N ALA A 337 20.28 -17.24 -8.92
CA ALA A 337 20.01 -18.47 -8.21
C ALA A 337 18.78 -18.22 -7.32
N GLU A 338 17.80 -19.10 -7.43
CA GLU A 338 16.50 -19.07 -6.77
C GLU A 338 16.59 -18.72 -5.28
N ALA A 339 16.11 -17.53 -4.90
CA ALA A 339 15.82 -17.21 -3.51
C ALA A 339 14.57 -16.32 -3.43
N LYS A 340 13.50 -16.93 -2.93
CA LYS A 340 12.25 -16.27 -2.55
C LYS A 340 12.49 -15.36 -1.34
N ASP A 341 11.78 -14.24 -1.33
CA ASP A 341 11.53 -13.33 -0.20
C ASP A 341 12.68 -12.43 0.30
N ALA A 342 12.70 -11.18 -0.18
CA ALA A 342 12.65 -9.96 0.65
C ALA A 342 12.83 -8.71 -0.22
N ARG A 343 11.80 -7.86 -0.22
CA ARG A 343 11.73 -6.59 -0.95
C ARG A 343 12.55 -5.52 -0.21
N ALA A 344 13.81 -5.35 -0.60
CA ALA A 344 14.56 -4.11 -0.34
C ALA A 344 14.53 -3.25 -1.62
N PRO A 345 14.23 -1.94 -1.54
CA PRO A 345 14.31 -1.06 -2.69
C PRO A 345 15.78 -1.01 -3.12
N ARG A 346 16.06 -1.53 -4.32
CA ARG A 346 17.37 -1.37 -4.96
C ARG A 346 17.36 0.02 -5.62
N PRO A 347 18.32 0.91 -5.31
CA PRO A 347 18.46 2.14 -6.08
C PRO A 347 18.80 1.72 -7.52
N THR A 348 17.82 1.85 -8.41
CA THR A 348 17.99 1.48 -9.81
C THR A 348 18.71 2.64 -10.48
N ILE A 349 20.03 2.57 -10.55
CA ILE A 349 20.79 3.47 -11.43
C ILE A 349 20.59 2.94 -12.85
N ALA A 350 19.85 3.70 -13.66
CA ALA A 350 19.85 3.54 -15.10
C ALA A 350 21.19 4.06 -15.63
N THR A 351 22.22 3.22 -15.60
CA THR A 351 23.44 3.45 -16.39
C THR A 351 23.59 2.28 -17.35
N GLU A 352 23.20 2.53 -18.60
CA GLU A 352 23.70 1.81 -19.76
C GLU A 352 25.23 1.67 -19.62
N LYS A 353 25.75 0.43 -19.67
CA LYS A 353 27.18 0.07 -19.66
C LYS A 353 28.10 1.16 -19.08
N GLY A 354 28.20 1.22 -17.75
CA GLY A 354 28.85 2.34 -17.05
C GLY A 354 30.25 2.67 -17.58
N ASP A 355 30.36 3.79 -18.30
CA ASP A 355 31.64 4.44 -18.56
C ASP A 355 32.28 4.83 -17.22
N ARG A 356 33.32 4.09 -16.81
CA ARG A 356 34.03 4.29 -15.53
C ARG A 356 34.76 5.64 -15.44
N THR A 357 34.87 6.35 -16.55
CA THR A 357 35.44 7.69 -16.66
C THR A 357 34.47 8.79 -16.24
N ARG A 358 33.15 8.48 -16.23
CA ARG A 358 32.12 9.40 -15.75
C ARG A 358 32.03 9.39 -14.23
N ALA A 359 31.67 10.55 -13.69
CA ALA A 359 31.47 10.75 -12.27
C ALA A 359 30.38 9.82 -11.75
N ILE A 360 30.66 9.14 -10.64
CA ILE A 360 29.70 8.26 -9.99
C ILE A 360 28.76 9.14 -9.19
N VAL A 361 27.49 9.14 -9.57
CA VAL A 361 26.48 9.97 -8.95
C VAL A 361 25.59 9.13 -8.06
N LEU A 362 25.66 9.40 -6.77
CA LEU A 362 24.87 8.73 -5.75
C LEU A 362 23.53 9.45 -5.58
N ARG A 363 22.43 8.73 -5.82
CA ARG A 363 21.09 9.20 -5.50
C ARG A 363 20.71 8.70 -4.11
N ILE A 364 20.78 9.57 -3.11
CA ILE A 364 20.44 9.24 -1.72
C ILE A 364 18.94 9.36 -1.56
N GLU A 365 18.31 8.27 -1.09
CA GLU A 365 16.86 8.19 -0.88
C GLU A 365 16.43 9.01 0.34
N ASP A 366 15.15 9.38 0.40
CA ASP A 366 14.56 10.02 1.57
C ASP A 366 14.81 9.19 2.83
N ASN A 367 15.08 9.88 3.94
CA ASN A 367 15.24 9.24 5.25
C ASN A 367 16.40 8.21 5.31
N THR A 368 17.41 8.41 4.46
CA THR A 368 18.65 7.64 4.47
C THR A 368 19.87 8.54 4.64
N ALA A 369 20.96 7.97 5.15
CA ALA A 369 22.25 8.61 5.27
C ALA A 369 23.33 7.73 4.64
N VAL A 370 24.35 8.36 4.07
CA VAL A 370 25.51 7.69 3.48
C VAL A 370 26.78 8.29 4.04
N LEU A 371 27.73 7.42 4.41
CA LEU A 371 29.08 7.82 4.82
C LEU A 371 30.03 7.80 3.63
N ILE A 372 30.53 8.99 3.27
CA ILE A 372 31.52 9.19 2.21
C ILE A 372 32.86 9.54 2.86
N ASN A 373 33.88 8.74 2.59
CA ASN A 373 35.23 8.95 3.12
C ASN A 373 36.11 9.52 2.01
N ASP A 374 36.68 10.70 2.23
CA ASP A 374 37.71 11.26 1.37
C ASP A 374 39.09 10.78 1.83
N PHE A 375 39.76 9.97 1.03
CA PHE A 375 41.08 9.43 1.34
C PHE A 375 42.22 10.43 1.11
N GLU A 376 42.00 11.53 0.35
CA GLU A 376 43.02 12.57 0.17
C GLU A 376 43.13 13.43 1.43
N THR A 377 41.98 13.82 2.00
CA THR A 377 41.91 14.68 3.20
C THR A 377 41.74 13.88 4.51
N ASN A 378 41.58 12.55 4.41
CA ASN A 378 41.20 11.65 5.50
C ASN A 378 39.98 12.15 6.30
N HIS A 379 39.06 12.83 5.61
CA HIS A 379 37.86 13.40 6.21
C HIS A 379 36.62 12.63 5.77
N ALA A 380 35.89 12.09 6.73
CA ALA A 380 34.60 11.46 6.50
C ALA A 380 33.48 12.51 6.57
N ARG A 381 32.55 12.49 5.61
CA ARG A 381 31.33 13.30 5.61
C ARG A 381 30.10 12.41 5.50
N VAL A 382 29.05 12.80 6.21
CA VAL A 382 27.75 12.14 6.17
C VAL A 382 26.83 12.99 5.31
N GLU A 383 26.22 12.37 4.30
CA GLU A 383 25.25 13.02 3.43
C GLU A 383 23.86 12.43 3.71
N PHE A 384 22.90 13.31 3.99
CA PHE A 384 21.51 12.95 4.28
C PHE A 384 20.63 13.12 3.04
N GLY A 385 19.68 12.21 2.83
CA GLY A 385 18.73 12.29 1.73
C GLY A 385 17.49 13.17 2.02
N PRO A 386 16.75 13.61 0.99
CA PRO A 386 16.98 13.34 -0.43
C PRO A 386 18.05 14.25 -1.04
N ALA A 387 19.13 13.67 -1.54
CA ALA A 387 20.21 14.42 -2.16
C ALA A 387 20.85 13.64 -3.32
N LYS A 388 21.34 14.37 -4.32
CA LYS A 388 22.14 13.82 -5.42
C LYS A 388 23.58 14.28 -5.22
N VAL A 389 24.46 13.36 -4.85
CA VAL A 389 25.85 13.67 -4.52
C VAL A 389 26.78 13.04 -5.55
N MET A 390 27.68 13.83 -6.14
CA MET A 390 28.76 13.30 -6.97
C MET A 390 29.95 12.97 -6.09
N LEU A 391 30.50 11.77 -6.25
CA LEU A 391 31.72 11.38 -5.55
C LEU A 391 32.93 12.09 -6.18
N ARG A 392 33.81 12.66 -5.35
CA ARG A 392 35.12 13.16 -5.78
C ARG A 392 36.06 12.00 -6.16
N PRO A 393 37.20 12.26 -6.83
CA PRO A 393 38.09 11.18 -7.29
C PRO A 393 38.59 10.26 -6.17
N TYR A 394 38.94 10.83 -5.02
CA TYR A 394 39.49 10.13 -3.85
C TYR A 394 38.44 9.82 -2.78
N GLU A 395 37.16 10.05 -3.07
CA GLU A 395 36.06 9.70 -2.16
C GLU A 395 35.59 8.26 -2.40
N ASP A 396 35.35 7.50 -1.34
CA ASP A 396 34.72 6.20 -1.42
C ASP A 396 33.52 6.12 -0.48
N VAL A 397 32.61 5.21 -0.77
CA VAL A 397 31.39 5.03 0.02
C VAL A 397 31.57 3.83 0.94
N THR A 398 31.26 4.02 2.22
CA THR A 398 31.37 2.95 3.20
C THR A 398 30.20 1.98 3.06
N VAL A 399 30.51 0.69 2.87
CA VAL A 399 29.52 -0.39 2.90
C VAL A 399 29.32 -0.85 4.35
N LEU A 400 28.06 -0.96 4.78
CA LEU A 400 27.69 -1.45 6.10
C LEU A 400 27.22 -2.90 6.03
N ASP A 401 27.77 -3.73 6.92
CA ASP A 401 27.36 -5.12 7.12
C ASP A 401 26.40 -5.19 8.31
N LEU A 402 25.10 -5.30 8.02
CA LEU A 402 24.05 -5.36 9.04
C LEU A 402 23.63 -6.81 9.34
N SER A 403 23.27 -7.04 10.60
CA SER A 403 22.61 -8.27 11.04
C SER A 403 21.21 -8.40 10.45
N GLY A 404 20.93 -9.56 9.88
CA GLY A 404 19.65 -9.88 9.25
C GLY A 404 19.00 -11.14 9.85
N SER A 405 17.82 -11.49 9.33
CA SER A 405 17.06 -12.71 9.69
C SER A 405 16.45 -12.72 11.10
N THR A 406 15.66 -13.77 11.37
CA THR A 406 15.06 -14.12 12.67
C THR A 406 15.27 -15.63 12.90
N PRO A 407 16.23 -16.08 13.73
CA PRO A 407 17.08 -15.33 14.66
C PRO A 407 18.11 -14.43 13.96
N LYS A 408 18.56 -13.37 14.65
CA LYS A 408 19.55 -12.44 14.10
C LYS A 408 20.88 -13.14 13.86
N ARG A 409 21.38 -13.03 12.62
CA ARG A 409 22.71 -13.52 12.21
C ARG A 409 23.55 -12.34 11.72
N PRO A 410 24.83 -12.25 12.13
CA PRO A 410 25.72 -11.18 11.71
C PRO A 410 26.00 -11.22 10.20
N ARG A 411 26.27 -10.04 9.61
CA ARG A 411 26.72 -9.84 8.22
C ARG A 411 25.84 -10.48 7.15
N GLN A 412 24.52 -10.42 7.31
CA GLN A 412 23.57 -10.97 6.31
C GLN A 412 23.15 -9.92 5.27
N LEU A 413 23.12 -8.65 5.65
CA LEU A 413 22.63 -7.57 4.80
C LEU A 413 23.77 -6.57 4.56
N LYS A 414 24.26 -6.49 3.33
CA LYS A 414 25.16 -5.42 2.91
C LYS A 414 24.33 -4.24 2.42
N VAL A 415 24.51 -3.07 3.03
CA VAL A 415 23.79 -1.85 2.63
C VAL A 415 24.76 -0.70 2.45
N LEU A 416 24.48 0.14 1.46
CA LEU A 416 25.22 1.37 1.20
C LEU A 416 24.57 2.56 1.91
N MET A 417 23.23 2.57 1.93
CA MET A 417 22.41 3.62 2.50
C MET A 417 21.84 3.13 3.82
N LEU A 418 22.18 3.83 4.91
CA LEU A 418 21.65 3.57 6.23
C LEU A 418 20.29 4.24 6.36
N ARG A 419 19.26 3.48 6.74
CA ARG A 419 17.94 4.05 7.04
C ARG A 419 17.94 4.69 8.41
N LEU A 420 17.43 5.91 8.50
CA LEU A 420 17.37 6.67 9.77
C LEU A 420 16.14 6.32 10.61
N GLY A 421 15.11 5.69 10.02
CA GLY A 421 13.87 5.29 10.69
C GLY A 421 12.82 6.41 10.73
N PRO A 422 11.63 6.19 11.31
CA PRO A 422 11.27 5.06 12.16
C PRO A 422 11.12 3.76 11.36
N ASP A 423 11.76 2.69 11.83
CA ASP A 423 11.67 1.35 11.27
C ASP A 423 11.64 0.30 12.41
N PHE A 424 11.45 -0.97 12.07
CA PHE A 424 11.31 -2.07 13.02
C PHE A 424 12.37 -3.15 12.81
N ALA A 425 13.02 -3.58 13.89
CA ALA A 425 13.89 -4.74 13.90
C ALA A 425 13.24 -5.87 14.72
N THR A 426 12.93 -7.00 14.08
CA THR A 426 12.46 -8.21 14.79
C THR A 426 13.63 -9.14 15.11
N ASP A 427 13.68 -9.64 16.33
CA ASP A 427 14.67 -10.61 16.81
C ASP A 427 14.00 -11.81 17.49
N LEU A 428 14.71 -12.94 17.52
CA LEU A 428 14.28 -14.20 18.10
C LEU A 428 15.47 -14.81 18.85
N PHE A 429 15.36 -14.93 20.17
CA PHE A 429 16.41 -15.52 21.00
C PHE A 429 15.80 -16.34 22.14
N GLU A 430 16.64 -17.20 22.73
CA GLU A 430 16.27 -18.07 23.84
C GLU A 430 16.75 -17.47 25.16
N VAL A 431 15.92 -17.59 26.20
CA VAL A 431 16.20 -17.19 27.58
C VAL A 431 15.95 -18.37 28.51
N ALA A 432 16.62 -18.36 29.66
CA ALA A 432 16.38 -19.32 30.73
C ALA A 432 15.91 -18.57 31.97
N THR A 433 14.84 -19.07 32.60
CA THR A 433 14.31 -18.53 33.86
C THR A 433 15.02 -19.15 35.07
N ARG A 434 14.78 -18.61 36.27
CA ARG A 434 15.38 -19.08 37.53
C ARG A 434 15.12 -20.56 37.81
N ASP A 435 13.95 -21.04 37.44
CA ASP A 435 13.48 -22.43 37.53
C ASP A 435 13.87 -23.29 36.32
N HIS A 436 14.87 -22.85 35.56
CA HIS A 436 15.43 -23.54 34.38
C HIS A 436 14.43 -23.77 33.23
N ALA A 437 13.33 -23.03 33.17
CA ALA A 437 12.44 -23.07 32.01
C ALA A 437 13.09 -22.32 30.84
N ARG A 438 13.21 -22.99 29.69
CA ARG A 438 13.74 -22.39 28.46
C ARG A 438 12.60 -21.78 27.65
N LEU A 439 12.67 -20.48 27.41
CA LEU A 439 11.68 -19.73 26.64
C LEU A 439 12.33 -19.14 25.41
N ARG A 440 11.62 -19.21 24.29
CA ARG A 440 11.94 -18.51 23.06
C ARG A 440 11.08 -17.26 22.99
N ILE A 441 11.73 -16.10 22.90
CA ILE A 441 11.06 -14.81 22.85
C ILE A 441 11.27 -14.19 21.47
N LYS A 442 10.17 -13.83 20.83
CA LYS A 442 10.17 -13.05 19.58
C LYS A 442 9.81 -11.61 19.90
N LEU A 443 10.76 -10.70 19.72
CA LEU A 443 10.60 -9.27 20.00
C LEU A 443 10.73 -8.44 18.74
N SER A 444 10.02 -7.32 18.69
CA SER A 444 10.13 -6.31 17.65
C SER A 444 10.43 -4.96 18.28
N TYR A 445 11.58 -4.40 17.94
CA TYR A 445 12.03 -3.10 18.43
C TYR A 445 11.71 -2.03 17.39
N LYS A 446 10.99 -0.98 17.78
CA LYS A 446 10.78 0.22 16.98
C LYS A 446 11.91 1.20 17.26
N TRP A 447 12.68 1.54 16.24
CA TRP A 447 13.88 2.35 16.38
C TRP A 447 13.92 3.51 15.39
N GLN A 448 14.65 4.57 15.75
CA GLN A 448 14.89 5.76 14.93
C GLN A 448 16.22 6.39 15.37
N PHE A 449 17.01 6.93 14.45
CA PHE A 449 18.20 7.70 14.76
C PHE A 449 17.83 9.15 15.12
N ASP A 450 18.44 9.68 16.17
CA ASP A 450 18.29 11.08 16.59
C ASP A 450 19.32 11.95 15.88
N VAL A 451 18.90 12.63 14.80
CA VAL A 451 19.77 13.48 13.98
C VAL A 451 19.49 14.94 14.33
N GLN A 452 20.40 15.56 15.08
CA GLN A 452 20.28 16.95 15.54
C GLN A 452 21.02 17.96 14.64
N GLY A 453 21.68 17.51 13.57
CA GLY A 453 22.41 18.35 12.63
C GLY A 453 23.80 18.81 13.13
N ASP A 454 24.32 18.18 14.18
CA ASP A 454 25.69 18.40 14.65
C ASP A 454 26.65 17.43 13.92
N PRO A 455 27.71 17.92 13.23
CA PRO A 455 28.57 17.08 12.41
C PRO A 455 29.32 15.98 13.19
N GLU A 456 29.55 16.18 14.50
CA GLU A 456 30.12 15.13 15.36
C GLU A 456 29.11 14.03 15.70
N LYS A 457 27.84 14.38 15.90
CA LYS A 457 26.75 13.42 16.16
C LYS A 457 26.38 12.66 14.89
N ASP A 458 26.41 13.33 13.74
CA ASP A 458 26.13 12.69 12.45
C ASP A 458 27.16 11.60 12.13
N LYS A 459 28.44 11.83 12.44
CA LYS A 459 29.48 10.79 12.35
C LYS A 459 29.29 9.66 13.35
N ALA A 460 28.66 9.94 14.50
CA ALA A 460 28.42 8.91 15.52
C ALA A 460 27.48 7.81 15.03
N ILE A 461 26.53 8.13 14.14
CA ILE A 461 25.57 7.19 13.54
C ILE A 461 26.29 5.97 12.91
N PHE A 462 27.45 6.21 12.29
CA PHE A 462 28.24 5.20 11.59
C PHE A 462 29.38 4.59 12.42
N ARG A 463 29.55 4.96 13.70
CA ARG A 463 30.59 4.37 14.56
C ARG A 463 30.39 2.87 14.77
N VAL A 464 29.14 2.42 14.74
CA VAL A 464 28.77 1.01 14.90
C VAL A 464 28.40 0.46 13.52
N ASN A 465 29.29 -0.34 12.93
CA ASN A 465 29.06 -0.94 11.60
C ASN A 465 27.77 -1.76 11.54
N ASP A 466 27.50 -2.58 12.56
CA ASP A 466 26.27 -3.39 12.69
C ASP A 466 25.41 -2.89 13.86
N PHE A 467 24.72 -1.77 13.65
CA PHE A 467 23.88 -1.19 14.70
C PHE A 467 22.71 -2.12 15.11
N ILE A 468 22.14 -2.87 14.16
CA ILE A 468 21.02 -3.79 14.43
C ILE A 468 21.50 -4.94 15.32
N GLY A 469 22.61 -5.57 14.95
CA GLY A 469 23.19 -6.67 15.73
C GLY A 469 23.62 -6.22 17.12
N TYR A 470 24.30 -5.07 17.21
CA TYR A 470 24.72 -4.47 18.47
C TYR A 470 23.54 -4.22 19.42
N VAL A 471 22.46 -3.63 18.91
CA VAL A 471 21.28 -3.29 19.70
C VAL A 471 20.52 -4.55 20.12
N CYS A 472 20.25 -5.46 19.18
CA CYS A 472 19.56 -6.71 19.49
C CYS A 472 20.32 -7.53 20.53
N GLU A 473 21.65 -7.66 20.43
CA GLU A 473 22.44 -8.44 21.40
C GLU A 473 22.50 -7.76 22.78
N ASN A 474 22.66 -6.43 22.84
CA ASN A 474 22.66 -5.69 24.11
C ASN A 474 21.30 -5.81 24.83
N LEU A 475 20.20 -5.68 24.08
CA LEU A 475 18.84 -5.86 24.61
C LEU A 475 18.58 -7.31 25.01
N ALA A 476 18.91 -8.27 24.16
CA ALA A 476 18.71 -9.69 24.44
C ALA A 476 19.48 -10.12 25.69
N SER A 477 20.72 -9.65 25.86
CA SER A 477 21.53 -9.91 27.07
C SER A 477 20.84 -9.39 28.34
N ARG A 478 20.30 -8.18 28.31
CA ARG A 478 19.55 -7.60 29.44
C ARG A 478 18.26 -8.39 29.74
N ILE A 479 17.56 -8.85 28.72
CA ILE A 479 16.33 -9.62 28.87
C ILE A 479 16.65 -11.02 29.42
N ARG A 480 17.74 -11.65 28.97
CA ARG A 480 18.24 -12.92 29.53
C ARG A 480 18.54 -12.79 31.02
N GLN A 481 19.14 -11.68 31.44
CA GLN A 481 19.41 -11.42 32.87
C GLN A 481 18.11 -11.33 33.68
N VAL A 482 17.11 -10.56 33.22
CA VAL A 482 15.81 -10.42 33.91
C VAL A 482 15.05 -11.73 33.96
N ALA A 483 15.09 -12.50 32.87
CA ALA A 483 14.47 -13.82 32.84
C ALA A 483 15.11 -14.73 33.90
N ALA A 484 16.44 -14.75 33.99
CA ALA A 484 17.18 -15.57 34.96
C ALA A 484 16.92 -15.19 36.43
N GLU A 485 16.54 -13.95 36.71
CA GLU A 485 16.19 -13.47 38.07
C GLU A 485 14.76 -13.88 38.51
N ASN A 486 13.87 -14.19 37.56
CA ASN A 486 12.45 -14.45 37.83
C ASN A 486 12.06 -15.91 37.55
N GLU A 487 11.01 -16.38 38.21
CA GLU A 487 10.41 -17.70 37.93
C GLU A 487 9.54 -17.65 36.67
N PHE A 488 9.35 -18.79 35.99
CA PHE A 488 8.57 -18.89 34.76
C PHE A 488 7.19 -18.22 34.87
N GLU A 489 6.43 -18.51 35.92
CA GLU A 489 5.06 -18.00 36.06
C GLU A 489 5.03 -16.47 36.22
N THR A 490 5.91 -15.93 37.07
CA THR A 490 6.04 -14.49 37.29
C THR A 490 6.50 -13.76 36.03
N PHE A 491 7.42 -14.37 35.28
CA PHE A 491 7.92 -13.82 34.03
C PHE A 491 6.84 -13.87 32.94
N HIS A 492 6.10 -14.97 32.80
CA HIS A 492 5.05 -15.12 31.79
C HIS A 492 3.87 -14.16 32.02
N LYS A 493 3.42 -13.98 33.28
CA LYS A 493 2.32 -13.05 33.61
C LYS A 493 2.72 -11.58 33.45
N ASN A 494 3.96 -11.23 33.82
CA ASN A 494 4.43 -9.84 33.84
C ASN A 494 5.47 -9.51 32.75
N ALA A 495 5.57 -10.32 31.69
CA ALA A 495 6.63 -10.22 30.69
C ALA A 495 6.70 -8.81 30.08
N SER A 496 5.56 -8.26 29.70
CA SER A 496 5.45 -6.91 29.11
C SER A 496 5.99 -5.82 30.02
N VAL A 497 5.72 -5.90 31.32
CA VAL A 497 6.17 -4.90 32.29
C VAL A 497 7.66 -5.09 32.59
N LEU A 498 8.10 -6.33 32.81
CA LEU A 498 9.48 -6.66 33.13
C LEU A 498 10.44 -6.29 31.98
N ILE A 499 10.11 -6.68 30.74
CA ILE A 499 10.95 -6.41 29.56
C ILE A 499 11.04 -4.90 29.30
N ARG A 500 9.91 -4.17 29.33
CA ARG A 500 9.91 -2.71 29.11
C ARG A 500 10.71 -1.97 30.18
N ARG A 501 10.53 -2.35 31.45
CA ARG A 501 11.22 -1.74 32.61
C ARG A 501 12.73 -1.88 32.49
N THR A 502 13.22 -3.04 32.06
CA THR A 502 14.66 -3.28 31.94
C THR A 502 15.28 -2.55 30.76
N ILE A 503 14.56 -2.41 29.66
CA ILE A 503 15.10 -1.79 28.45
C ILE A 503 15.09 -0.27 28.58
N PHE A 504 13.96 0.33 28.93
CA PHE A 504 13.84 1.78 29.04
C PHE A 504 14.44 2.34 30.34
N GLY A 505 14.53 1.51 31.39
CA GLY A 505 14.89 1.97 32.73
C GLY A 505 13.74 2.73 33.40
N MET A 506 13.96 3.13 34.65
CA MET A 506 13.04 3.97 35.41
C MET A 506 13.48 5.44 35.35
N ASP A 507 12.52 6.37 35.38
CA ASP A 507 12.76 7.77 35.70
C ASP A 507 12.91 7.96 37.23
N ASP A 508 13.31 9.16 37.64
CA ASP A 508 13.50 9.51 39.07
C ASP A 508 12.17 9.45 39.87
N ALA A 509 11.04 9.26 39.20
CA ALA A 509 9.70 9.10 39.76
C ALA A 509 9.19 7.64 39.73
N GLY A 510 10.04 6.67 39.36
CA GLY A 510 9.73 5.24 39.34
C GLY A 510 8.86 4.75 38.17
N ARG A 511 8.60 5.58 37.16
CA ARG A 511 7.90 5.21 35.91
C ARG A 511 8.89 4.80 34.84
N ALA A 512 8.48 3.92 33.92
CA ALA A 512 9.33 3.54 32.80
C ALA A 512 9.59 4.76 31.89
N ARG A 513 10.86 5.01 31.52
CA ARG A 513 11.19 6.06 30.54
C ARG A 513 10.50 5.74 29.20
N LYS A 514 10.17 6.76 28.42
CA LYS A 514 9.44 6.60 27.16
C LYS A 514 10.31 6.08 26.02
N ASP A 515 11.62 6.30 26.10
CA ASP A 515 12.58 5.96 25.07
C ASP A 515 13.94 5.62 25.68
N ARG A 516 14.75 4.89 24.91
CA ARG A 516 16.14 4.59 25.26
C ARG A 516 17.04 5.09 24.15
N LEU A 517 17.95 6.00 24.50
CA LEU A 517 19.00 6.48 23.59
C LEU A 517 20.30 5.68 23.83
N PHE A 518 20.90 5.20 22.75
CA PHE A 518 22.26 4.68 22.73
C PHE A 518 23.21 5.83 22.36
N SER A 519 24.04 6.26 23.31
CA SER A 519 24.97 7.38 23.13
C SER A 519 26.03 7.14 22.05
N GLU A 520 26.35 5.87 21.79
CA GLU A 520 27.42 5.43 20.90
C GLU A 520 27.10 5.70 19.43
N ASN A 521 25.84 5.49 19.02
CA ASN A 521 25.38 5.62 17.64
C ASN A 521 24.15 6.53 17.49
N GLN A 522 23.72 7.21 18.55
CA GLN A 522 22.52 8.07 18.58
C GLN A 522 21.23 7.34 18.16
N LEU A 523 21.19 6.01 18.30
CA LEU A 523 19.98 5.24 18.04
C LEU A 523 19.02 5.36 19.22
N ARG A 524 17.78 5.72 18.92
CA ARG A 524 16.68 5.79 19.88
C ARG A 524 15.73 4.62 19.67
N ILE A 525 15.51 3.82 20.71
CA ILE A 525 14.40 2.86 20.76
C ILE A 525 13.18 3.60 21.26
N ILE A 526 12.13 3.62 20.43
CA ILE A 526 10.87 4.31 20.70
C ILE A 526 9.90 3.38 21.43
N ASP A 527 9.78 2.14 20.98
CA ASP A 527 8.81 1.19 21.51
C ASP A 527 9.26 -0.26 21.27
N ILE A 528 8.68 -1.17 22.04
CA ILE A 528 9.00 -2.60 22.01
C ILE A 528 7.71 -3.40 22.04
N ASP A 529 7.60 -4.28 21.07
CA ASP A 529 6.46 -5.15 20.86
C ASP A 529 6.87 -6.62 21.04
N ILE A 530 6.17 -7.32 21.93
CA ILE A 530 6.42 -8.73 22.24
C ILE A 530 5.48 -9.54 21.35
N LYS A 531 6.04 -10.16 20.31
CA LYS A 531 5.25 -10.92 19.33
C LYS A 531 4.86 -12.30 19.85
N ASP A 532 5.80 -12.98 20.51
CA ASP A 532 5.59 -14.34 20.97
C ASP A 532 6.53 -14.69 22.13
N ILE A 533 6.03 -15.47 23.09
CA ILE A 533 6.79 -16.07 24.20
C ILE A 533 6.36 -17.53 24.28
N ALA A 534 7.22 -18.41 23.79
CA ALA A 534 6.91 -19.84 23.71
C ALA A 534 7.96 -20.66 24.47
N PRO A 535 7.59 -21.70 25.23
CA PRO A 535 8.54 -22.66 25.76
C PRO A 535 9.30 -23.36 24.63
N VAL A 536 10.62 -23.54 24.79
CA VAL A 536 11.44 -24.30 23.84
C VAL A 536 11.14 -25.79 23.95
N ASP A 537 10.91 -26.27 25.18
CA ASP A 537 10.62 -27.67 25.47
C ASP A 537 9.15 -28.01 25.22
N GLU A 538 8.90 -28.91 24.27
CA GLU A 538 7.57 -29.35 23.87
C GLU A 538 6.78 -29.98 25.05
N LYS A 539 7.47 -30.68 25.95
CA LYS A 539 6.86 -31.24 27.19
C LYS A 539 6.33 -30.15 28.10
N THR A 540 7.05 -29.04 28.24
CA THR A 540 6.64 -27.90 29.09
C THR A 540 5.47 -27.15 28.45
N ALA A 541 5.49 -26.99 27.12
CA ALA A 541 4.36 -26.44 26.38
C ALA A 541 3.10 -27.31 26.50
N LEU A 542 3.23 -28.63 26.46
CA LEU A 542 2.11 -29.57 26.60
C LEU A 542 1.49 -29.50 28.01
N LYS A 543 2.33 -29.48 29.06
CA LYS A 543 1.87 -29.27 30.44
C LYS A 543 1.18 -27.91 30.64
N LEU A 544 1.65 -26.86 29.97
CA LEU A 544 1.01 -25.56 30.01
C LEU A 544 -0.38 -25.60 29.35
N ARG A 545 -0.51 -26.29 28.20
CA ARG A 545 -1.81 -26.49 27.54
C ARG A 545 -2.77 -27.27 28.43
N GLU A 546 -2.32 -28.38 29.03
CA GLU A 546 -3.11 -29.13 30.00
C GLU A 546 -3.56 -28.25 31.19
N ALA A 547 -2.68 -27.38 31.69
CA ALA A 547 -3.03 -26.42 32.74
C ALA A 547 -4.07 -25.37 32.28
N ILE A 548 -4.01 -24.92 31.03
CA ILE A 548 -5.01 -24.01 30.46
C ILE A 548 -6.35 -24.74 30.29
N ASP A 549 -6.35 -25.95 29.73
CA ASP A 549 -7.56 -26.75 29.50
C ASP A 549 -8.27 -27.07 30.82
N THR A 550 -7.52 -27.45 31.85
CA THR A 550 -8.05 -27.66 33.21
C THR A 550 -8.63 -26.37 33.80
N ASN A 551 -7.99 -25.22 33.60
CA ASN A 551 -8.53 -23.93 34.06
C ASN A 551 -9.82 -23.55 33.32
N ILE A 552 -9.89 -23.79 32.01
CA ILE A 552 -11.11 -23.60 31.21
C ILE A 552 -12.22 -24.54 31.71
N GLN A 553 -11.90 -25.81 32.01
CA GLN A 553 -12.86 -26.74 32.60
C GLN A 553 -13.37 -26.25 33.96
N ILE A 554 -12.49 -25.79 34.85
CA ILE A 554 -12.88 -25.22 36.14
C ILE A 554 -13.82 -24.03 35.95
N GLN A 555 -13.52 -23.13 35.00
CA GLN A 555 -14.36 -21.96 34.74
C GLN A 555 -15.72 -22.34 34.11
N LEU A 556 -15.74 -23.34 33.21
CA LEU A 556 -16.98 -23.88 32.65
C LEU A 556 -17.84 -24.56 33.71
N ASP A 557 -17.23 -25.35 34.60
CA ASP A 557 -17.92 -26.02 35.69
C ASP A 557 -18.48 -25.01 36.69
N ALA A 558 -17.71 -23.97 37.04
CA ALA A 558 -18.20 -22.86 37.86
C ALA A 558 -19.39 -22.13 37.21
N SER A 559 -19.28 -21.79 35.92
CA SER A 559 -20.37 -21.16 35.17
C SER A 559 -21.60 -22.08 35.05
N ARG A 560 -21.39 -23.38 34.89
CA ARG A 560 -22.46 -24.39 34.84
C ARG A 560 -23.16 -24.52 36.20
N GLN A 561 -22.40 -24.51 37.30
CA GLN A 561 -22.95 -24.50 38.66
C GLN A 561 -23.74 -23.23 38.94
N GLU A 562 -23.23 -22.06 38.55
CA GLU A 562 -23.96 -20.79 38.67
C GLU A 562 -25.28 -20.82 37.88
N ALA A 563 -25.26 -21.32 36.64
CA ALA A 563 -26.45 -21.45 35.81
C ALA A 563 -27.48 -22.42 36.39
N GLN A 564 -27.02 -23.55 36.96
CA GLN A 564 -27.88 -24.52 37.65
C GLN A 564 -28.50 -23.94 38.92
N ALA A 565 -27.69 -23.31 39.78
CA ALA A 565 -28.17 -22.64 40.99
C ALA A 565 -29.18 -21.52 40.66
N ALA A 566 -28.92 -20.73 39.61
CA ALA A 566 -29.85 -19.69 39.16
C ALA A 566 -31.16 -20.28 38.59
N ALA A 567 -31.10 -21.43 37.90
CA ALA A 567 -32.29 -22.12 37.41
C ALA A 567 -33.13 -22.71 38.55
N GLU A 568 -32.49 -23.29 39.57
CA GLU A 568 -33.14 -23.79 40.77
C GLU A 568 -33.79 -22.67 41.59
N LEU A 569 -33.08 -21.55 41.80
CA LEU A 569 -33.64 -20.34 42.43
C LEU A 569 -34.89 -19.82 41.70
N LYS A 570 -34.87 -19.82 40.36
CA LYS A 570 -36.05 -19.43 39.56
C LYS A 570 -37.21 -20.41 39.71
N ARG A 571 -36.94 -21.72 39.79
CA ARG A 571 -37.98 -22.74 40.04
C ARG A 571 -38.62 -22.55 41.41
N ILE A 572 -37.81 -22.41 42.46
CA ILE A 572 -38.28 -22.19 43.83
C ILE A 572 -39.13 -20.92 43.89
N ARG A 573 -38.66 -19.80 43.34
CA ARG A 573 -39.46 -18.56 43.30
C ARG A 573 -40.78 -18.72 42.55
N SER A 574 -40.79 -19.43 41.41
CA SER A 574 -42.02 -19.67 40.67
C SER A 574 -43.01 -20.54 41.44
N GLU A 575 -42.51 -21.53 42.21
CA GLU A 575 -43.34 -22.36 43.09
C GLU A 575 -43.90 -21.55 44.27
N GLU A 576 -43.07 -20.71 44.90
CA GLU A 576 -43.50 -19.79 45.96
C GLU A 576 -44.56 -18.79 45.46
N GLU A 577 -44.38 -18.20 44.29
CA GLU A 577 -45.35 -17.29 43.66
C GLU A 577 -46.70 -17.98 43.38
N LYS A 578 -46.67 -19.22 42.88
CA LYS A 578 -47.89 -20.02 42.68
C LYS A 578 -48.61 -20.29 44.00
N GLN A 579 -47.88 -20.73 45.04
CA GLN A 579 -48.46 -20.97 46.36
C GLN A 579 -49.08 -19.70 46.95
N LEU A 580 -48.41 -18.56 46.82
CA LEU A 580 -48.93 -17.28 47.31
C LEU A 580 -50.20 -16.86 46.56
N ALA A 581 -50.24 -17.06 45.24
CA ALA A 581 -51.42 -16.79 44.41
C ALA A 581 -52.61 -17.68 44.79
N ASP A 582 -52.37 -18.98 45.04
CA ASP A 582 -53.41 -19.91 45.48
C ASP A 582 -53.97 -19.50 46.85
N ILE A 583 -53.09 -19.18 47.82
CA ILE A 583 -53.49 -18.69 49.14
C ILE A 583 -54.29 -17.39 49.03
N ALA A 584 -53.89 -16.45 48.17
CA ALA A 584 -54.61 -15.19 47.96
C ALA A 584 -56.02 -15.43 47.37
N SER A 585 -56.13 -16.34 46.39
CA SER A 585 -57.41 -16.76 45.82
C SER A 585 -58.33 -17.39 46.87
N HIS A 586 -57.79 -18.31 47.68
CA HIS A 586 -58.52 -18.93 48.78
C HIS A 586 -58.99 -17.91 49.82
N ARG A 587 -58.13 -16.95 50.23
CA ARG A 587 -58.51 -15.88 51.15
C ARG A 587 -59.63 -15.00 50.61
N LYS A 588 -59.62 -14.70 49.32
CA LYS A 588 -60.68 -13.90 48.69
C LYS A 588 -62.02 -14.66 48.68
N SER A 589 -61.98 -15.94 48.32
CA SER A 589 -63.17 -16.82 48.35
C SER A 589 -63.73 -16.98 49.77
N GLU A 590 -62.86 -17.15 50.77
CA GLU A 590 -63.24 -17.20 52.19
C GLU A 590 -63.90 -15.89 52.66
N ALA A 591 -63.37 -14.73 52.27
CA ALA A 591 -63.95 -13.43 52.63
C ALA A 591 -65.33 -13.21 51.99
N GLU A 592 -65.50 -13.57 50.71
CA GLU A 592 -66.79 -13.53 50.02
C GLU A 592 -67.80 -14.49 50.68
N ARG A 593 -67.35 -15.68 51.09
CA ARG A 593 -68.16 -16.66 51.82
C ARG A 593 -68.59 -16.13 53.19
N GLN A 594 -67.70 -15.49 53.94
CA GLN A 594 -68.04 -14.85 55.21
C GLN A 594 -69.11 -13.76 55.02
N SER A 595 -68.96 -12.90 54.02
CA SER A 595 -69.97 -11.87 53.70
C SER A 595 -71.32 -12.48 53.32
N LEU A 596 -71.34 -13.59 52.58
CA LEU A 596 -72.57 -14.30 52.25
C LEU A 596 -73.25 -14.86 53.51
N ILE A 597 -72.48 -15.47 54.41
CA ILE A 597 -72.99 -16.01 55.69
C ILE A 597 -73.55 -14.88 56.55
N GLU A 598 -72.88 -13.73 56.65
CA GLU A 598 -73.40 -12.56 57.37
C GLU A 598 -74.73 -12.08 56.78
N LEU A 599 -74.84 -11.98 55.46
CA LEU A 599 -76.08 -11.60 54.78
C LEU A 599 -77.19 -12.63 55.01
N GLN A 600 -76.88 -13.92 54.97
CA GLN A 600 -77.82 -15.00 55.27
C GLN A 600 -78.31 -14.92 56.72
N ASN A 601 -77.41 -14.71 57.67
CA ASN A 601 -77.77 -14.54 59.08
C ASN A 601 -78.64 -13.29 59.29
N ARG A 602 -78.32 -12.17 58.65
CA ARG A 602 -79.16 -10.95 58.69
C ARG A 602 -80.54 -11.19 58.08
N ASN A 603 -80.62 -11.86 56.94
CA ASN A 603 -81.90 -12.20 56.32
C ASN A 603 -82.71 -13.12 57.23
N HIS A 604 -82.09 -14.14 57.83
CA HIS A 604 -82.76 -15.03 58.76
C HIS A 604 -83.25 -14.30 60.02
N GLN A 605 -82.46 -13.37 60.55
CA GLN A 605 -82.88 -12.48 61.65
C GLN A 605 -84.07 -11.60 61.26
N LEU A 606 -84.08 -11.03 60.05
CA LEU A 606 -85.20 -10.25 59.55
C LEU A 606 -86.45 -11.12 59.32
N GLU A 607 -86.30 -12.33 58.78
CA GLU A 607 -87.40 -13.27 58.60
C GLU A 607 -88.01 -13.67 59.94
N THR A 608 -87.18 -14.07 60.91
CA THR A 608 -87.64 -14.42 62.26
C THR A 608 -88.34 -13.25 62.97
N LEU A 609 -87.77 -12.05 62.89
CA LEU A 609 -88.41 -10.83 63.42
C LEU A 609 -89.73 -10.52 62.71
N SER A 610 -89.77 -10.61 61.38
CA SER A 610 -90.98 -10.34 60.60
C SER A 610 -92.08 -11.33 60.92
N ARG A 611 -91.73 -12.62 61.07
CA ARG A 611 -92.66 -13.67 61.47
C ARG A 611 -93.19 -13.43 62.87
N ALA A 612 -92.33 -13.14 63.84
CA ALA A 612 -92.75 -12.83 65.21
C ALA A 612 -93.65 -11.58 65.25
N LYS A 613 -93.35 -10.55 64.45
CA LYS A 613 -94.16 -9.33 64.34
C LYS A 613 -95.54 -9.62 63.74
N VAL A 614 -95.61 -10.37 62.65
CA VAL A 614 -96.88 -10.76 62.00
C VAL A 614 -97.72 -11.64 62.94
N GLU A 615 -97.10 -12.60 63.63
CA GLU A 615 -97.78 -13.44 64.62
C GLU A 615 -98.31 -12.60 65.80
N ALA A 616 -97.53 -11.65 66.31
CA ALA A 616 -97.94 -10.74 67.38
C ALA A 616 -99.08 -9.80 66.94
N GLU A 617 -98.99 -9.17 65.76
CA GLU A 617 -100.04 -8.31 65.22
C GLU A 617 -101.34 -9.09 64.97
N ALA A 618 -101.25 -10.31 64.43
CA ALA A 618 -102.40 -11.19 64.23
C ALA A 618 -103.06 -11.60 65.57
N GLN A 619 -102.26 -11.87 66.61
CA GLN A 619 -102.80 -12.14 67.95
C GLN A 619 -103.48 -10.91 68.55
N LEU A 620 -102.91 -9.72 68.37
CA LEU A 620 -103.44 -8.47 68.88
C LEU A 620 -104.79 -8.12 68.22
N GLU A 621 -104.89 -8.27 66.90
CA GLU A 621 -106.16 -8.08 66.17
C GLU A 621 -107.20 -9.15 66.53
N ARG A 622 -106.81 -10.43 66.70
CA ARG A 622 -107.72 -11.47 67.20
C ARG A 622 -108.30 -11.10 68.58
N ALA A 623 -107.44 -10.71 69.53
CA ALA A 623 -107.88 -10.31 70.85
C ALA A 623 -108.78 -9.06 70.83
N ARG A 624 -108.52 -8.12 69.91
CA ARG A 624 -109.36 -6.95 69.70
C ARG A 624 -110.76 -7.32 69.21
N VAL A 625 -110.86 -8.15 68.17
CA VAL A 625 -112.14 -8.63 67.63
C VAL A 625 -112.91 -9.42 68.69
N GLU A 626 -112.25 -10.32 69.43
CA GLU A 626 -112.87 -11.07 70.53
C GLU A 626 -113.43 -10.15 71.63
N SER A 627 -112.71 -9.07 71.97
CA SER A 627 -113.15 -8.08 72.96
C SER A 627 -114.34 -7.26 72.45
N GLU A 628 -114.32 -6.83 71.18
CA GLU A 628 -115.44 -6.12 70.54
C GLU A 628 -116.69 -7.02 70.45
N GLU A 629 -116.54 -8.30 70.08
CA GLU A 629 -117.62 -9.29 70.10
C GLU A 629 -118.18 -9.50 71.51
N ALA A 630 -117.32 -9.64 72.52
CA ALA A 630 -117.74 -9.84 73.90
C ALA A 630 -118.53 -8.64 74.43
N LEU A 631 -118.10 -7.41 74.12
CA LEU A 631 -118.83 -6.18 74.45
C LEU A 631 -120.20 -6.15 73.76
N ALA A 632 -120.25 -6.42 72.45
CA ALA A 632 -121.51 -6.44 71.70
C ALA A 632 -122.49 -7.50 72.24
N ARG A 633 -121.99 -8.70 72.58
CA ARG A 633 -122.79 -9.75 73.22
C ARG A 633 -123.32 -9.30 74.58
N ALA A 634 -122.46 -8.75 75.45
CA ALA A 634 -122.86 -8.25 76.77
C ALA A 634 -123.90 -7.11 76.68
N GLU A 635 -123.76 -6.19 75.72
CA GLU A 635 -124.76 -5.15 75.47
C GLU A 635 -126.10 -5.75 75.02
N SER A 636 -126.07 -6.73 74.13
CA SER A 636 -127.29 -7.40 73.65
C SER A 636 -127.99 -8.18 74.77
N ASP A 637 -127.24 -8.88 75.62
CA ASP A 637 -127.75 -9.61 76.77
C ASP A 637 -128.32 -8.66 77.83
N ALA A 638 -127.66 -7.53 78.09
CA ALA A 638 -128.17 -6.50 79.00
C ALA A 638 -129.48 -5.88 78.49
N ARG A 639 -129.59 -5.63 77.16
CA ARG A 639 -130.85 -5.18 76.55
C ARG A 639 -131.95 -6.24 76.67
N ALA A 640 -131.64 -7.51 76.39
CA ALA A 640 -132.60 -8.61 76.53
C ALA A 640 -133.07 -8.79 77.98
N SER A 641 -132.14 -8.69 78.94
CA SER A 641 -132.45 -8.75 80.37
C SER A 641 -133.34 -7.60 80.82
N ARG A 642 -133.08 -6.36 80.37
CA ARG A 642 -133.95 -5.20 80.66
C ARG A 642 -135.37 -5.39 80.12
N ILE A 643 -135.52 -5.86 78.89
CA ILE A 643 -136.86 -6.10 78.31
C ILE A 643 -137.61 -7.19 79.11
N ARG A 644 -136.92 -8.26 79.51
CA ARG A 644 -137.53 -9.33 80.33
C ARG A 644 -137.96 -8.81 81.69
N SER A 645 -137.11 -8.05 82.39
CA SER A 645 -137.46 -7.53 83.72
C SER A 645 -138.56 -6.48 83.67
N GLU A 646 -138.61 -5.63 82.65
CA GLU A 646 -139.72 -4.69 82.43
C GLU A 646 -141.05 -5.42 82.21
N ALA A 647 -141.07 -6.47 81.39
CA ALA A 647 -142.25 -7.28 81.15
C ALA A 647 -142.71 -8.08 82.39
N GLU A 648 -141.78 -8.60 83.19
CA GLU A 648 -142.09 -9.27 84.46
C GLU A 648 -142.69 -8.29 85.47
N LEU A 649 -142.13 -7.08 85.57
CA LEU A 649 -142.59 -6.05 86.50
C LEU A 649 -143.99 -5.53 86.13
N GLU A 650 -144.30 -5.43 84.83
CA GLU A 650 -145.67 -5.15 84.38
C GLU A 650 -146.65 -6.27 84.73
N ARG A 651 -146.26 -7.55 84.55
CA ARG A 651 -147.09 -8.69 84.98
C ARG A 651 -147.35 -8.65 86.48
N GLU A 652 -146.33 -8.42 87.30
CA GLU A 652 -146.48 -8.34 88.76
C GLU A 652 -147.34 -7.16 89.20
N ARG A 653 -147.24 -5.99 88.54
CA ARG A 653 -148.12 -4.85 88.82
C ARG A 653 -149.58 -5.19 88.56
N LEU A 654 -149.88 -5.87 87.45
CA LEU A 654 -151.25 -6.27 87.13
C LEU A 654 -151.79 -7.33 88.10
N THR A 655 -150.98 -8.35 88.47
CA THR A 655 -151.42 -9.39 89.41
C THR A 655 -151.63 -8.83 90.82
N THR A 656 -150.77 -7.93 91.28
CA THR A 656 -150.91 -7.26 92.58
C THR A 656 -152.14 -6.36 92.63
N GLN A 657 -152.42 -5.59 91.57
CA GLN A 657 -153.67 -4.82 91.48
C GLN A 657 -154.91 -5.70 91.61
N VAL A 658 -154.97 -6.82 90.89
CA VAL A 658 -156.10 -7.78 90.98
C VAL A 658 -156.21 -8.39 92.37
N ALA A 659 -155.09 -8.69 93.04
CA ALA A 659 -155.08 -9.22 94.40
C ALA A 659 -155.59 -8.19 95.43
N LEU A 660 -155.19 -6.92 95.28
CA LEU A 660 -155.60 -5.82 96.16
C LEU A 660 -157.11 -5.57 96.05
N ASP A 661 -157.65 -5.55 94.83
CA ASP A 661 -159.09 -5.44 94.58
C ASP A 661 -159.87 -6.61 95.22
N ARG A 662 -159.35 -7.83 95.13
CA ARG A 662 -159.95 -9.00 95.78
C ARG A 662 -159.93 -8.88 97.30
N GLN A 663 -158.83 -8.41 97.87
CA GLN A 663 -158.66 -8.31 99.32
C GLN A 663 -159.51 -7.19 99.93
N GLN A 664 -159.65 -6.05 99.24
CA GLN A 664 -160.57 -4.99 99.64
C GLN A 664 -162.01 -5.52 99.74
N ARG A 665 -162.48 -6.26 98.72
CA ARG A 665 -163.81 -6.89 98.75
C ARG A 665 -164.02 -7.87 99.91
N LEU A 666 -163.00 -8.65 100.25
CA LEU A 666 -163.07 -9.60 101.37
C LEU A 666 -163.13 -8.89 102.72
N ASN A 667 -162.31 -7.85 102.91
CA ASN A 667 -162.31 -7.07 104.14
C ASN A 667 -163.66 -6.36 104.36
N ASP A 668 -164.27 -5.81 103.32
CA ASP A 668 -165.59 -5.18 103.41
C ASP A 668 -166.66 -6.18 103.90
N LEU A 669 -166.62 -7.43 103.39
CA LEU A 669 -167.47 -8.53 103.83
C LEU A 669 -167.21 -8.96 105.28
N GLU A 670 -165.94 -8.99 105.71
CA GLU A 670 -165.52 -9.37 107.07
C GLU A 670 -166.01 -8.35 108.11
N VAL A 671 -165.89 -7.06 107.80
CA VAL A 671 -166.41 -5.95 108.63
C VAL A 671 -167.93 -6.06 108.76
N GLU A 672 -168.63 -6.34 107.66
CA GLU A 672 -170.07 -6.55 107.67
C GLU A 672 -170.46 -7.76 108.54
N ARG A 673 -169.69 -8.85 108.49
CA ARG A 673 -169.91 -10.04 109.33
C ARG A 673 -169.71 -9.77 110.82
N GLN A 674 -168.60 -9.10 111.19
CA GLN A 674 -168.27 -8.85 112.60
C GLN A 674 -169.24 -7.87 113.26
N SER A 675 -169.69 -6.83 112.53
CA SER A 675 -170.69 -5.89 113.06
C SER A 675 -171.98 -6.59 113.49
N ARG A 676 -172.48 -7.54 112.67
CA ARG A 676 -173.69 -8.32 112.99
C ARG A 676 -173.48 -9.29 114.16
N LEU A 677 -172.30 -9.91 114.28
CA LEU A 677 -172.01 -10.83 115.39
C LEU A 677 -171.91 -10.12 116.74
N ALA A 678 -171.29 -8.94 116.79
CA ALA A 678 -171.15 -8.15 118.01
C ALA A 678 -172.52 -7.69 118.56
N GLU A 679 -173.47 -7.33 117.70
CA GLU A 679 -174.85 -7.00 118.11
C GLU A 679 -175.56 -8.19 118.78
N VAL A 680 -175.32 -9.42 118.30
CA VAL A 680 -175.90 -10.64 118.87
C VAL A 680 -175.24 -11.03 120.21
N GLU A 681 -173.93 -10.88 120.35
CA GLU A 681 -173.24 -11.18 121.61
C GLU A 681 -173.60 -10.20 122.73
N ALA A 682 -173.73 -8.91 122.42
CA ALA A 682 -174.12 -7.89 123.39
C ALA A 682 -175.54 -8.10 123.95
N THR A 683 -176.44 -8.71 123.15
CA THR A 683 -177.79 -9.06 123.60
C THR A 683 -177.80 -10.33 124.46
N GLN A 684 -177.02 -11.36 124.10
CA GLN A 684 -176.91 -12.60 124.90
C GLN A 684 -176.24 -12.39 126.26
N PHE A 685 -175.19 -11.56 126.36
CA PHE A 685 -174.49 -11.31 127.63
C PHE A 685 -175.42 -10.65 128.66
N ARG A 686 -176.25 -9.71 128.20
CA ARG A 686 -177.21 -8.98 129.04
C ARG A 686 -178.24 -9.93 129.67
N GLN A 687 -178.77 -10.87 128.88
CA GLN A 687 -179.71 -11.89 129.36
C GLN A 687 -179.07 -12.87 130.35
N ARG A 688 -177.79 -13.21 130.16
CA ARG A 688 -177.07 -14.13 131.05
C ARG A 688 -176.88 -13.55 132.46
N VAL A 689 -176.62 -12.25 132.58
CA VAL A 689 -176.42 -11.59 133.88
C VAL A 689 -177.71 -11.54 134.70
N GLU A 690 -178.87 -11.35 134.07
CA GLU A 690 -180.15 -11.22 134.77
C GLU A 690 -180.72 -12.55 135.31
N SER A 691 -180.38 -13.69 134.69
CA SER A 691 -180.90 -15.01 135.10
C SER A 691 -180.29 -15.61 136.39
N LEU A 692 -179.23 -15.02 136.93
CA LEU A 692 -178.64 -15.39 138.21
C LEU A 692 -179.36 -14.64 139.35
N GLY A 693 -180.49 -15.16 139.84
CA GLY A 693 -181.14 -14.59 141.01
C GLY A 693 -180.33 -14.80 142.31
N GLY A 694 -180.26 -13.78 143.16
CA GLY A 694 -179.98 -13.95 144.61
C GLY A 694 -178.51 -13.90 145.02
N GLY A 695 -178.13 -12.78 145.63
CA GLY A 695 -176.80 -12.54 146.19
C GLY A 695 -176.66 -13.02 147.62
N GLU A 696 -175.47 -13.55 147.92
CA GLU A 696 -174.74 -13.45 149.21
C GLU A 696 -173.54 -14.43 149.26
N ASN A 697 -173.45 -15.37 148.30
CA ASN A 697 -172.34 -16.35 148.23
C ASN A 697 -171.26 -16.08 147.17
N PHE A 698 -171.30 -14.97 146.40
CA PHE A 698 -170.32 -14.75 145.33
C PHE A 698 -168.93 -14.28 145.82
N VAL A 699 -168.84 -13.71 147.04
CA VAL A 699 -167.56 -13.15 147.54
C VAL A 699 -166.72 -14.19 148.29
N LYS A 700 -167.30 -15.30 148.77
CA LYS A 700 -166.57 -16.38 149.45
C LYS A 700 -166.06 -17.49 148.51
N ALA A 701 -166.34 -17.42 147.21
CA ALA A 701 -165.87 -18.40 146.21
C ALA A 701 -164.62 -17.97 145.41
N VAL A 702 -164.09 -16.73 145.57
CA VAL A 702 -163.00 -16.20 144.71
C VAL A 702 -161.58 -16.32 145.31
N ALA A 703 -161.42 -16.73 146.58
CA ALA A 703 -160.12 -16.64 147.28
C ALA A 703 -159.46 -17.96 147.78
N ALA A 704 -160.01 -19.16 147.54
CA ALA A 704 -159.39 -20.41 148.03
C ALA A 704 -159.45 -21.62 147.05
N GLN A 705 -159.76 -21.35 145.78
CA GLN A 705 -159.57 -22.26 144.67
C GLN A 705 -158.71 -21.49 143.66
N ALA A 706 -157.41 -21.76 143.51
CA ALA A 706 -156.91 -23.05 143.04
C ALA A 706 -157.78 -23.50 141.85
N GLN A 707 -157.24 -23.51 140.64
CA GLN A 707 -156.48 -24.71 140.29
C GLN A 707 -157.23 -25.96 140.77
N ALA A 708 -158.25 -26.38 140.02
CA ALA A 708 -158.73 -27.77 139.93
C ALA A 708 -159.93 -27.80 138.98
N ALA A 709 -159.65 -27.39 137.74
CA ALA A 709 -160.40 -27.68 136.52
C ALA A 709 -159.63 -26.94 135.39
N VAL A 710 -158.42 -27.27 134.93
CA VAL A 710 -157.63 -28.51 134.91
C VAL A 710 -158.49 -29.76 134.85
N VAL A 711 -158.64 -30.32 133.66
CA VAL A 711 -158.20 -31.68 133.33
C VAL A 711 -158.95 -32.09 132.06
N GLY A 712 -158.18 -32.51 131.05
CA GLY A 712 -158.71 -33.22 129.89
C GLY A 712 -159.17 -32.27 128.79
N GLY A 713 -158.35 -31.90 127.83
CA GLY A 713 -157.08 -32.46 127.48
C GLY A 713 -156.86 -32.26 125.99
N LEU A 714 -155.68 -32.69 125.58
CA LEU A 714 -155.38 -33.20 124.27
C LEU A 714 -155.49 -32.22 123.10
N ASP A 715 -154.38 -32.26 122.39
CA ASP A 715 -154.33 -32.18 120.96
C ASP A 715 -154.45 -30.79 120.35
N LYS A 716 -153.23 -30.26 120.24
CA LYS A 716 -152.56 -30.10 118.95
C LYS A 716 -152.99 -28.88 118.15
N VAL A 717 -152.03 -28.54 117.31
CA VAL A 717 -152.16 -27.65 116.16
C VAL A 717 -151.98 -26.19 116.56
N VAL A 718 -150.72 -25.89 116.83
CA VAL A 718 -149.96 -24.93 116.01
C VAL A 718 -150.77 -24.46 114.79
N PHE A 719 -151.43 -23.30 114.91
CA PHE A 719 -151.50 -22.36 113.81
C PHE A 719 -150.27 -21.44 114.01
N LEU A 720 -149.29 -21.26 113.13
CA LEU A 720 -149.14 -21.52 111.71
C LEU A 720 -150.45 -21.53 110.90
N PRO A 721 -151.02 -20.35 110.64
CA PRO A 721 -151.38 -19.95 109.28
C PRO A 721 -150.10 -19.36 108.63
N SER A 722 -149.32 -20.06 107.80
CA SER A 722 -149.68 -20.96 106.70
C SER A 722 -150.56 -20.20 105.70
N GLY A 723 -150.07 -19.74 104.54
CA GLY A 723 -148.97 -20.28 103.73
C GLY A 723 -147.55 -20.01 104.24
N SER A 724 -146.66 -20.99 104.47
CA SER A 724 -146.25 -22.21 103.73
C SER A 724 -144.99 -21.94 102.89
N ASN A 725 -143.83 -22.54 103.11
CA ASN A 725 -143.45 -23.64 104.00
C ASN A 725 -141.95 -23.52 104.35
N LEU A 726 -141.63 -23.71 105.63
CA LEU A 726 -140.43 -24.45 106.01
C LEU A 726 -140.58 -25.88 105.47
N ASN A 727 -139.55 -26.41 104.83
CA ASN A 727 -139.29 -27.85 104.88
C ASN A 727 -137.86 -28.05 105.39
N LEU A 728 -137.78 -28.38 106.69
CA LEU A 728 -136.66 -29.00 107.39
C LEU A 728 -137.13 -30.41 107.79
N PHE A 729 -137.16 -31.34 106.85
CA PHE A 729 -137.17 -32.82 107.00
C PHE A 729 -137.05 -33.37 105.55
N ASP A 730 -136.24 -34.42 105.34
CA ASP A 730 -135.70 -34.94 104.06
C ASP A 730 -134.66 -34.02 103.41
N ALA A 731 -133.37 -34.33 103.27
CA ALA A 731 -132.68 -35.61 103.26
C ALA A 731 -133.35 -36.67 102.37
N MET A 732 -133.52 -36.35 101.08
CA MET A 732 -133.19 -37.35 100.07
C MET A 732 -132.65 -36.72 98.79
N GLN A 733 -131.31 -36.75 98.72
CA GLN A 733 -130.51 -36.97 97.52
C GLN A 733 -130.67 -35.99 96.33
N GLY A 734 -129.71 -35.06 96.27
CA GLY A 734 -129.06 -34.73 95.01
C GLY A 734 -129.19 -33.28 94.55
N LEU A 735 -128.23 -32.73 93.83
CA LEU A 735 -126.95 -33.24 93.31
C LEU A 735 -126.45 -32.02 92.48
N LEU A 736 -125.30 -31.36 92.62
CA LEU A 736 -124.02 -31.57 93.26
C LEU A 736 -123.44 -30.17 93.51
N GLY A 737 -123.03 -29.88 94.74
CA GLY A 737 -122.16 -28.76 95.04
C GLY A 737 -121.24 -29.09 96.20
N PRO A 738 -120.23 -29.96 96.02
CA PRO A 738 -119.11 -30.03 96.94
C PRO A 738 -118.21 -28.81 96.67
N GLY A 739 -117.60 -28.16 97.65
CA GLY A 739 -117.02 -28.70 98.87
C GLY A 739 -115.52 -28.41 98.84
N GLY A 740 -114.98 -28.00 99.98
CA GLY A 740 -113.56 -28.15 100.27
C GLY A 740 -112.70 -26.88 100.14
N GLN A 741 -112.45 -26.22 101.27
CA GLN A 741 -111.04 -25.95 101.60
C GLN A 741 -110.33 -27.31 101.80
N PRO A 742 -109.00 -27.39 101.57
CA PRO A 742 -108.12 -27.13 102.70
C PRO A 742 -106.86 -26.34 102.37
N ARG A 743 -106.27 -25.87 103.47
CA ARG A 743 -104.93 -25.35 103.67
C ARG A 743 -103.80 -26.21 103.08
N LEU A 744 -102.66 -25.53 102.99
CA LEU A 744 -101.27 -26.02 102.99
C LEU A 744 -100.78 -26.70 101.70
N SER A 745 -99.93 -25.98 100.97
CA SER A 745 -98.50 -26.31 100.90
C SER A 745 -97.77 -25.35 99.96
N ALA A 746 -96.61 -24.89 100.44
CA ALA A 746 -95.35 -24.79 99.71
C ALA A 746 -95.34 -24.29 98.26
N HIS A 747 -94.52 -23.26 98.08
CA HIS A 747 -93.63 -23.05 96.94
C HIS A 747 -94.24 -22.74 95.57
N ASN A 748 -93.47 -21.93 94.85
CA ASN A 748 -93.56 -21.64 93.43
C ASN A 748 -94.71 -20.73 92.98
N ALA A 749 -94.44 -19.43 93.01
CA ALA A 749 -94.56 -18.65 91.79
C ALA A 749 -93.23 -18.80 91.02
N PRO A 750 -93.20 -19.54 89.90
CA PRO A 750 -92.04 -19.68 89.06
C PRO A 750 -91.96 -18.46 88.13
N LYS A 751 -90.78 -17.85 88.02
CA LYS A 751 -90.37 -17.16 86.79
C LYS A 751 -89.41 -18.11 86.06
N PRO A 752 -89.83 -18.78 84.97
CA PRO A 752 -88.91 -19.47 84.09
C PRO A 752 -89.11 -19.05 82.62
N PRO A 753 -88.33 -19.59 81.67
CA PRO A 753 -86.94 -20.05 81.73
C PRO A 753 -86.04 -18.99 81.04
N GLY A 754 -84.70 -19.03 81.15
CA GLY A 754 -83.84 -19.88 80.32
C GLY A 754 -83.90 -19.41 78.86
N ASP A 755 -82.85 -19.37 78.07
CA ASP A 755 -81.50 -19.85 78.20
C ASP A 755 -80.83 -19.39 76.88
N THR A 756 -79.51 -19.55 76.84
CA THR A 756 -78.72 -19.77 75.61
C THR A 756 -78.70 -18.77 74.44
N SER A 757 -77.43 -18.38 74.19
CA SER A 757 -76.73 -18.31 72.90
C SER A 757 -77.01 -17.14 71.96
N ALA A 758 -75.98 -16.29 71.82
CA ALA A 758 -75.23 -16.14 70.58
C ALA A 758 -73.92 -15.39 70.87
#